data_AF-A0A6J7II50-F1
#
_entry.id   AF-A0A6J7II50-F1
#
_cell.length_a   1.000
_cell.length_b   1.000
_cell.length_c   1.000
_cell.angle_alpha   90.00
_cell.angle_beta   90.00
_cell.angle_gamma   90.00
#
_symmetry.space_group_name_H-M   'P 1'
#
loop_
_entity.id
_entity.type
_entity.pdbx_description
1 polymer ?
#
loop_
_entity_poly.entity_id
_entity_poly.type
_entity_poly.pdbx_seq_one_letter_code
_entity_poly.pdbx_strand_id
1 'polypeptide(L)'
;MTLPAPNLDDRGFQDLVDEAKRLVQLRNPEWTDHNVSDPGVTLIETFAYMTDQLIYRLNRVPDLHYVKFLDLLGEKMIPPAAAVARIEFWLSVAQDVDISIPRGTLVSTVRTGNDRAVTFATIDDFTIPAVDCRQSLTKAVDGGFENHDERRALREEFPVFSSCPQVGDALYIGLTQAASHCFVRLVIASNSDVEGIGVDPLNPPYIVEAWDGQKWGKSRILSDDTGGLNRSGNIDLSISEHVASTIGGVHAAWLRIIVVETVGSQPAYLSTPEILHVEADTLGGVIDAAHSEPIENELLGPCTGTPGDRLHLSQVPLVAGQMSMEIEVSGVRGWTTWTRVESFAESGPMDRHFVLDEVSGQLRFGPVIRLPEGGSRGYGATPEPQAMVRIPRYLVGGGLIGNVESRTLSVLRTSIPFISTVVNLQAAYGGSDAETLEDVKERAAITVRTQMRAVTARDYELLVATAAPSIARVSCIDATSMGKPGHVLIQVVPRVTRDVSDFDALQPREEVLKEIRNFIDPRRPLGAVVHVEPPKYLGVSVVARIALEPGASQTRVVAEADAALRSFMHPVEGGYDGKGWPFGHPLLLGDVHARLQRIPGLAYVDVVRLVPVDIVTGVHGTPGDKVQAGARDLLFCVGNEIEVVE
;
A
#
# COMPACT_ATOMS: atom_id res chain seq x y z
N MET A 1 -5.86 -24.65 14.11
CA MET A 1 -5.79 -24.99 15.54
C MET A 1 -4.35 -25.30 15.85
N THR A 2 -3.64 -24.31 16.35
CA THR A 2 -2.40 -24.53 17.09
C THR A 2 -2.75 -25.43 18.27
N LEU A 3 -1.98 -26.50 18.46
CA LEU A 3 -2.05 -27.26 19.71
C LEU A 3 -1.71 -26.26 20.82
N PRO A 4 -2.53 -26.12 21.88
CA PRO A 4 -2.19 -25.20 22.96
C PRO A 4 -0.80 -25.57 23.50
N ALA A 5 0.02 -24.57 23.79
CA ALA A 5 1.29 -24.82 24.44
C ALA A 5 1.02 -25.67 25.69
N PRO A 6 1.61 -26.87 25.82
CA PRO A 6 1.27 -27.75 26.91
C PRO A 6 1.68 -27.10 28.22
N ASN A 7 0.75 -27.03 29.16
CA ASN A 7 1.07 -26.73 30.55
C ASN A 7 1.80 -27.97 31.10
N LEU A 8 3.12 -27.90 31.23
CA LEU A 8 3.94 -29.05 31.61
C LEU A 8 3.67 -29.48 33.06
N ASP A 9 3.30 -28.52 33.91
CA ASP A 9 2.84 -28.74 35.28
C ASP A 9 1.72 -27.72 35.59
N ASP A 10 0.54 -28.22 35.94
CA ASP A 10 -0.69 -27.44 36.14
C ASP A 10 -0.98 -27.12 37.62
N ARG A 11 -0.09 -27.52 38.54
CA ARG A 11 -0.23 -27.24 39.97
C ARG A 11 0.01 -25.77 40.26
N GLY A 12 -0.91 -25.14 41.00
CA GLY A 12 -0.74 -23.81 41.55
C GLY A 12 -0.23 -23.83 43.00
N PHE A 13 0.04 -22.65 43.54
CA PHE A 13 0.44 -22.45 44.93
C PHE A 13 -0.39 -23.26 45.95
N GLN A 14 -1.73 -23.19 45.85
CA GLN A 14 -2.60 -23.86 46.81
C GLN A 14 -2.52 -25.39 46.71
N ASP A 15 -2.39 -25.93 45.50
CA ASP A 15 -2.23 -27.38 45.29
C ASP A 15 -0.96 -27.89 45.95
N LEU A 16 0.14 -27.12 45.85
CA LEU A 16 1.42 -27.42 46.48
C LEU A 16 1.35 -27.36 48.01
N VAL A 17 0.66 -26.35 48.57
CA VAL A 17 0.43 -26.25 50.02
C VAL A 17 -0.40 -27.42 50.53
N ASP A 18 -1.48 -27.76 49.83
CA ASP A 18 -2.39 -28.84 50.23
C ASP A 18 -1.74 -30.22 50.08
N GLU A 19 -0.90 -30.42 49.07
CA GLU A 19 -0.08 -31.62 48.90
C GLU A 19 0.94 -31.75 50.05
N ALA A 20 1.66 -30.67 50.38
CA ALA A 20 2.63 -30.67 51.47
C ALA A 20 1.98 -30.94 52.83
N LYS A 21 0.83 -30.31 53.12
CA LYS A 21 0.05 -30.58 54.36
C LYS A 21 -0.41 -32.04 54.44
N ARG A 22 -0.88 -32.62 53.34
CA ARG A 22 -1.23 -34.05 53.27
C ARG A 22 -0.04 -34.97 53.54
N LEU A 23 1.14 -34.64 53.00
CA LEU A 23 2.36 -35.40 53.24
C LEU A 23 2.83 -35.31 54.70
N VAL A 24 2.70 -34.14 55.33
CA VAL A 24 3.01 -33.95 56.76
C VAL A 24 2.11 -34.83 57.62
N GLN A 25 0.80 -34.83 57.40
CA GLN A 25 -0.14 -35.65 58.15
C GLN A 25 0.17 -37.15 58.06
N LEU A 26 0.65 -37.60 56.90
CA LEU A 26 0.96 -39.01 56.67
C LEU A 26 2.33 -39.42 57.24
N ARG A 27 3.32 -38.53 57.23
CA ARG A 27 4.71 -38.86 57.63
C ARG A 27 5.07 -38.44 59.05
N ASN A 28 4.44 -37.39 59.57
CA ASN A 28 4.67 -36.84 60.90
C ASN A 28 3.34 -36.59 61.63
N PRO A 29 2.61 -37.65 62.02
CA PRO A 29 1.32 -37.53 62.69
C PRO A 29 1.40 -36.85 64.08
N GLU A 30 2.60 -36.69 64.64
CA GLU A 30 2.84 -35.97 65.91
C GLU A 30 2.79 -34.44 65.75
N TRP A 31 2.89 -33.92 64.52
CA TRP A 31 2.74 -32.48 64.26
C TRP A 31 1.27 -32.14 64.08
N THR A 32 0.65 -31.59 65.14
CA THR A 32 -0.80 -31.40 65.22
C THR A 32 -1.27 -29.95 64.98
N ASP A 33 -0.37 -28.97 65.04
CA ASP A 33 -0.70 -27.58 64.71
C ASP A 33 -0.59 -27.38 63.20
N HIS A 34 -1.67 -26.90 62.58
CA HIS A 34 -1.74 -26.64 61.15
C HIS A 34 -2.35 -25.26 60.85
N ASN A 35 -2.36 -24.38 61.86
CA ASN A 35 -2.86 -23.03 61.72
C ASN A 35 -1.92 -22.18 60.85
N VAL A 36 -2.46 -21.10 60.28
CA VAL A 36 -1.67 -20.13 59.47
C VAL A 36 -0.53 -19.50 60.27
N SER A 37 -0.66 -19.44 61.60
CA SER A 37 0.34 -18.90 62.51
C SER A 37 1.49 -19.85 62.84
N ASP A 38 1.42 -21.11 62.40
CA ASP A 38 2.48 -22.09 62.61
C ASP A 38 3.69 -21.78 61.71
N PRO A 39 4.90 -21.55 62.28
CA PRO A 39 6.12 -21.35 61.50
C PRO A 39 6.39 -22.45 60.47
N GLY A 40 6.01 -23.70 60.75
CA GLY A 40 6.15 -24.80 59.81
C GLY A 40 5.21 -24.68 58.61
N VAL A 41 3.99 -24.16 58.81
CA VAL A 41 3.06 -23.83 57.72
C VAL A 41 3.59 -22.65 56.91
N THR A 42 4.16 -21.62 57.55
CA THR A 42 4.83 -20.52 56.85
C THR A 42 5.98 -20.99 55.96
N LEU A 43 6.78 -21.98 56.42
CA LEU A 43 7.82 -22.59 55.60
C LEU A 43 7.23 -23.35 54.41
N ILE A 44 6.15 -24.14 54.62
CA ILE A 44 5.45 -24.82 53.54
C ILE A 44 4.97 -23.82 52.48
N GLU A 45 4.32 -22.72 52.90
CA GLU A 45 3.87 -21.67 51.99
C GLU A 45 5.05 -21.01 51.27
N THR A 46 6.17 -20.75 51.95
CA THR A 46 7.37 -20.18 51.33
C THR A 46 7.93 -21.10 50.23
N PHE A 47 8.06 -22.39 50.51
CA PHE A 47 8.54 -23.36 49.51
C PHE A 47 7.53 -23.59 48.38
N ALA A 48 6.23 -23.62 48.68
CA ALA A 48 5.18 -23.70 47.67
C ALA A 48 5.24 -22.50 46.73
N TYR A 49 5.44 -21.28 47.25
CA TYR A 49 5.63 -20.09 46.43
C TYR A 49 6.89 -20.17 45.56
N MET A 50 8.03 -20.62 46.11
CA MET A 50 9.26 -20.80 45.33
C MET A 50 9.08 -21.84 44.20
N THR A 51 8.39 -22.95 44.48
CA THR A 51 8.11 -23.99 43.49
C THR A 51 7.10 -23.53 42.45
N ASP A 52 6.05 -22.79 42.82
CA ASP A 52 5.09 -22.17 41.90
C ASP A 52 5.80 -21.23 40.90
N GLN A 53 6.78 -20.44 41.37
CA GLN A 53 7.63 -19.62 40.49
C GLN A 53 8.52 -20.46 39.54
N LEU A 54 8.98 -21.64 39.97
CA LEU A 54 9.72 -22.56 39.10
C LEU A 54 8.81 -23.23 38.06
N ILE A 55 7.60 -23.64 38.46
CA ILE A 55 6.57 -24.18 37.57
C ILE A 55 6.21 -23.15 36.50
N TYR A 56 5.98 -21.89 36.90
CA TYR A 56 5.76 -20.79 35.96
C TYR A 56 6.89 -20.67 34.92
N ARG A 57 8.16 -20.77 35.32
CA ARG A 57 9.31 -20.75 34.39
C ARG A 57 9.36 -21.98 33.51
N LEU A 58 9.06 -23.17 34.05
CA LEU A 58 9.02 -24.42 33.28
C LEU A 58 7.97 -24.35 32.18
N ASN A 59 6.79 -23.79 32.48
CA ASN A 59 5.71 -23.62 31.51
C ASN A 59 6.00 -22.56 30.43
N ARG A 60 7.06 -21.75 30.57
CA ARG A 60 7.57 -20.86 29.52
C ARG A 60 8.60 -21.52 28.59
N VAL A 61 9.13 -22.68 28.96
CA VAL A 61 10.12 -23.42 28.15
C VAL A 61 9.58 -23.86 26.78
N PRO A 62 8.31 -24.34 26.64
CA PRO A 62 7.73 -24.68 25.34
C PRO A 62 7.75 -23.52 24.33
N ASP A 63 7.40 -22.30 24.77
CA ASP A 63 7.39 -21.12 23.90
C ASP A 63 8.81 -20.76 23.42
N LEU A 64 9.80 -20.79 24.34
CA LEU A 64 11.19 -20.52 24.00
C LEU A 64 11.76 -21.57 23.03
N HIS A 65 11.39 -22.84 23.20
CA HIS A 65 11.74 -23.90 22.26
C HIS A 65 11.13 -23.67 20.88
N TYR A 66 9.86 -23.26 20.81
CA TYR A 66 9.22 -22.93 19.54
C TYR A 66 9.98 -21.81 18.81
N VAL A 67 10.32 -20.72 19.49
CA VAL A 67 11.15 -19.63 18.93
C VAL A 67 12.50 -20.16 18.44
N LYS A 68 13.14 -21.07 19.19
CA LYS A 68 14.41 -21.66 18.79
C LYS A 68 14.29 -22.60 17.59
N PHE A 69 13.16 -23.30 17.43
CA PHE A 69 12.90 -24.08 16.22
C PHE A 69 12.67 -23.17 15.01
N LEU A 70 11.96 -22.05 15.16
CA LEU A 70 11.81 -21.05 14.10
C LEU A 70 13.17 -20.49 13.65
N ASP A 71 14.02 -20.10 14.61
CA ASP A 71 15.41 -19.65 14.37
C ASP A 71 16.23 -20.72 13.63
N LEU A 72 16.10 -21.99 14.02
CA LEU A 72 16.76 -23.12 13.36
C LEU A 72 16.26 -23.35 11.93
N LEU A 73 14.97 -23.12 11.67
CA LEU A 73 14.38 -23.16 10.33
C LEU A 73 14.78 -21.94 9.47
N GLY A 74 15.43 -20.94 10.06
CA GLY A 74 15.83 -19.71 9.39
C GLY A 74 14.67 -18.72 9.20
N GLU A 75 13.56 -18.91 9.93
CA GLU A 75 12.43 -18.00 9.91
C GLU A 75 12.80 -16.68 10.58
N LYS A 76 12.56 -15.57 9.87
CA LYS A 76 12.75 -14.20 10.36
C LYS A 76 11.41 -13.48 10.32
N MET A 77 11.22 -12.52 11.22
CA MET A 77 10.06 -11.61 11.16
C MET A 77 10.17 -10.72 9.92
N ILE A 78 9.07 -10.55 9.21
CA ILE A 78 8.98 -9.59 8.11
C ILE A 78 8.98 -8.17 8.70
N PRO A 79 9.87 -7.26 8.24
CA PRO A 79 9.86 -5.87 8.69
C PRO A 79 8.63 -5.09 8.24
N PRO A 80 8.34 -3.94 8.88
CA PRO A 80 7.23 -3.09 8.46
C PRO A 80 7.43 -2.60 7.02
N ALA A 81 6.34 -2.58 6.25
CA ALA A 81 6.32 -1.94 4.95
C ALA A 81 5.94 -0.46 5.10
N ALA A 82 6.55 0.42 4.30
CA ALA A 82 6.19 1.83 4.26
C ALA A 82 4.97 2.07 3.38
N ALA A 83 4.06 2.92 3.87
CA ALA A 83 3.01 3.45 3.03
C ALA A 83 3.60 4.40 1.98
N VAL A 84 3.09 4.36 0.76
CA VAL A 84 3.50 5.23 -0.34
C VAL A 84 2.38 6.22 -0.65
N ALA A 85 2.75 7.47 -0.94
CA ALA A 85 1.84 8.53 -1.34
C ALA A 85 2.44 9.38 -2.46
N ARG A 86 1.61 9.82 -3.40
CA ARG A 86 1.98 10.85 -4.37
C ARG A 86 1.86 12.21 -3.72
N ILE A 87 2.97 12.95 -3.65
CA ILE A 87 3.00 14.29 -3.07
C ILE A 87 3.16 15.32 -4.18
N GLU A 88 2.23 16.26 -4.21
CA GLU A 88 2.29 17.42 -5.08
C GLU A 88 3.06 18.54 -4.39
N PHE A 89 4.04 19.09 -5.09
CA PHE A 89 4.82 20.25 -4.69
C PHE A 89 4.42 21.42 -5.58
N TRP A 90 3.87 22.47 -4.99
CA TRP A 90 3.43 23.67 -5.70
C TRP A 90 4.37 24.83 -5.46
N LEU A 91 4.82 25.47 -6.55
CA LEU A 91 5.62 26.68 -6.50
C LEU A 91 4.74 27.86 -6.07
N SER A 92 5.29 28.77 -5.28
CA SER A 92 4.68 30.06 -4.94
C SER A 92 4.51 30.95 -6.18
N VAL A 93 5.45 30.86 -7.11
CA VAL A 93 5.50 31.56 -8.38
C VAL A 93 6.39 30.77 -9.34
N ALA A 94 6.08 30.81 -10.64
CA ALA A 94 6.92 30.23 -11.68
C ALA A 94 8.36 30.75 -11.55
N GLN A 95 9.33 29.86 -11.76
CA GLN A 95 10.76 30.15 -11.65
C GLN A 95 11.42 30.07 -13.02
N ASP A 96 12.47 30.86 -13.22
CA ASP A 96 13.33 30.85 -14.41
C ASP A 96 14.51 29.86 -14.28
N VAL A 97 14.62 29.19 -13.13
CA VAL A 97 15.62 28.18 -12.81
C VAL A 97 14.98 26.89 -12.32
N ASP A 98 15.61 25.76 -12.63
CA ASP A 98 15.17 24.45 -12.17
C ASP A 98 15.22 24.34 -10.65
N ILE A 99 14.17 23.80 -10.05
CA ILE A 99 14.06 23.59 -8.61
C ILE A 99 14.26 22.10 -8.31
N SER A 100 15.30 21.77 -7.56
CA SER A 100 15.58 20.39 -7.14
C SER A 100 14.88 20.06 -5.82
N ILE A 101 14.21 18.91 -5.81
CA ILE A 101 13.65 18.23 -4.64
C ILE A 101 14.50 16.98 -4.41
N PRO A 102 15.47 17.03 -3.48
CA PRO A 102 16.32 15.88 -3.20
C PRO A 102 15.53 14.72 -2.64
N ARG A 103 16.01 13.50 -2.91
CA ARG A 103 15.62 12.28 -2.21
C ARG A 103 15.77 12.48 -0.71
N GLY A 104 14.79 12.01 0.07
CA GLY A 104 14.78 12.19 1.52
C GLY A 104 14.18 13.52 2.00
N THR A 105 13.62 14.34 1.10
CA THR A 105 12.85 15.53 1.46
C THR A 105 11.64 15.13 2.30
N LEU A 106 11.52 15.71 3.50
CA LEU A 106 10.54 15.30 4.49
C LEU A 106 9.25 16.13 4.40
N VAL A 107 8.11 15.44 4.32
CA VAL A 107 6.75 15.99 4.36
C VAL A 107 5.95 15.28 5.44
N SER A 108 5.19 16.00 6.26
CA SER A 108 4.47 15.40 7.39
C SER A 108 3.02 15.85 7.48
N THR A 109 2.23 15.11 8.25
CA THR A 109 0.91 15.56 8.71
C THR A 109 1.03 16.73 9.67
N VAL A 110 -0.06 17.49 9.82
CA VAL A 110 -0.18 18.49 10.90
C VAL A 110 -0.23 17.76 12.23
N ARG A 111 0.52 18.28 13.22
CA ARG A 111 0.48 17.75 14.57
C ARG A 111 -0.85 18.09 15.23
N THR A 112 -1.66 17.08 15.54
CA THR A 112 -2.92 17.22 16.27
C THR A 112 -2.77 16.77 17.72
N GLY A 113 -2.87 17.70 18.68
CA GLY A 113 -2.81 17.36 20.10
C GLY A 113 -1.47 16.70 20.52
N ASN A 114 -1.57 15.52 21.13
CA ASN A 114 -0.41 14.76 21.62
C ASN A 114 0.18 13.78 20.58
N ASP A 115 -0.48 13.54 19.45
CA ASP A 115 -0.01 12.58 18.46
C ASP A 115 1.23 13.09 17.72
N ARG A 116 2.15 12.18 17.41
CA ARG A 116 3.34 12.50 16.61
C ARG A 116 2.92 12.71 15.16
N ALA A 117 3.54 13.70 14.50
CA ALA A 117 3.32 13.91 13.07
C ALA A 117 3.85 12.69 12.29
N VAL A 118 3.04 12.18 11.36
CA VAL A 118 3.40 11.08 10.47
C VAL A 118 4.23 11.67 9.34
N THR A 119 5.44 11.14 9.11
CA THR A 119 6.43 11.77 8.22
C THR A 119 6.79 10.86 7.04
N PHE A 120 6.77 11.43 5.86
CA PHE A 120 7.11 10.80 4.59
C PHE A 120 8.39 11.43 4.05
N ALA A 121 9.21 10.60 3.40
CA ALA A 121 10.41 11.03 2.70
C ALA A 121 10.26 10.76 1.20
N THR A 122 10.67 11.71 0.36
CA THR A 122 10.73 11.49 -1.10
C THR A 122 11.63 10.31 -1.45
N ILE A 123 11.17 9.44 -2.35
CA ILE A 123 11.84 8.18 -2.67
C ILE A 123 13.06 8.41 -3.56
N ASP A 124 12.94 9.33 -4.51
CA ASP A 124 13.92 9.67 -5.54
C ASP A 124 14.23 11.17 -5.55
N ASP A 125 15.32 11.54 -6.24
CA ASP A 125 15.59 12.93 -6.59
C ASP A 125 14.63 13.36 -7.72
N PHE A 126 14.05 14.54 -7.60
CA PHE A 126 13.17 15.10 -8.61
C PHE A 126 13.51 16.55 -8.89
N THR A 127 13.33 16.97 -10.13
CA THR A 127 13.58 18.35 -10.55
C THR A 127 12.31 18.88 -11.18
N ILE A 128 11.86 20.03 -10.68
CA ILE A 128 10.81 20.84 -11.31
C ILE A 128 11.52 21.75 -12.32
N PRO A 129 11.42 21.47 -13.63
CA PRO A 129 12.14 22.22 -14.65
C PRO A 129 11.52 23.61 -14.85
N ALA A 130 12.35 24.62 -15.08
CA ALA A 130 11.88 25.91 -15.59
C ALA A 130 11.61 25.80 -17.10
N VAL A 131 10.34 25.69 -17.47
CA VAL A 131 9.93 25.63 -18.89
C VAL A 131 9.56 27.01 -19.40
N ASP A 132 9.70 27.18 -20.71
CA ASP A 132 9.13 28.28 -21.48
C ASP A 132 8.67 27.70 -22.84
N CYS A 133 7.69 28.34 -23.47
CA CYS A 133 7.27 28.00 -24.83
C CYS A 133 8.12 28.82 -25.80
N ARG A 134 8.93 28.15 -26.64
CA ARG A 134 9.71 28.85 -27.68
C ARG A 134 9.19 28.63 -29.07
N GLN A 135 8.52 27.50 -29.31
CA GLN A 135 8.08 27.13 -30.63
C GLN A 135 6.57 26.85 -30.68
N SER A 136 5.93 27.31 -31.74
CA SER A 136 4.51 27.07 -32.01
C SER A 136 4.34 26.64 -33.46
N LEU A 137 3.88 25.40 -33.66
CA LEU A 137 3.56 24.87 -34.98
C LEU A 137 2.07 24.54 -35.07
N THR A 138 1.46 24.68 -36.24
CA THR A 138 0.14 24.08 -36.49
C THR A 138 0.23 23.04 -37.58
N LYS A 139 -0.69 22.08 -37.55
CA LYS A 139 -0.82 21.07 -38.59
C LYS A 139 -2.30 20.74 -38.80
N ALA A 140 -2.78 21.00 -40.01
CA ALA A 140 -4.06 20.48 -40.48
C ALA A 140 -3.95 18.98 -40.82
N VAL A 141 -5.06 18.24 -40.75
CA VAL A 141 -5.09 16.78 -41.04
C VAL A 141 -4.37 16.41 -42.34
N ASP A 142 -4.68 17.11 -43.43
CA ASP A 142 -4.12 16.88 -44.76
C ASP A 142 -2.95 17.82 -45.11
N GLY A 143 -2.46 18.58 -44.13
CA GLY A 143 -1.46 19.64 -44.29
C GLY A 143 -0.04 19.26 -43.85
N GLY A 144 0.90 20.13 -44.23
CA GLY A 144 2.24 20.16 -43.64
C GLY A 144 2.24 20.85 -42.27
N PHE A 145 3.40 20.88 -41.62
CA PHE A 145 3.61 21.74 -40.45
C PHE A 145 3.81 23.19 -40.90
N GLU A 146 3.09 24.11 -40.27
CA GLU A 146 3.31 25.55 -40.38
C GLU A 146 3.97 26.06 -39.11
N ASN A 147 5.04 26.85 -39.24
CA ASN A 147 5.76 27.43 -38.12
C ASN A 147 5.28 28.89 -37.90
N HIS A 148 4.88 29.22 -36.66
CA HIS A 148 4.38 30.54 -36.28
C HIS A 148 5.31 31.31 -35.35
N ASP A 149 6.57 30.89 -35.22
CA ASP A 149 7.55 31.49 -34.30
C ASP A 149 7.82 32.97 -34.63
N GLU A 150 7.89 33.32 -35.92
CA GLU A 150 8.06 34.72 -36.36
C GLU A 150 6.83 35.58 -36.01
N ARG A 151 5.61 35.06 -36.26
CA ARG A 151 4.36 35.75 -35.94
C ARG A 151 4.21 35.95 -34.44
N ARG A 152 4.52 34.92 -33.64
CA ARG A 152 4.59 34.98 -32.18
C ARG A 152 5.54 36.09 -31.71
N ALA A 153 6.75 36.15 -32.29
CA ALA A 153 7.74 37.17 -31.93
C ALA A 153 7.28 38.60 -32.27
N LEU A 154 6.52 38.76 -33.35
CA LEU A 154 5.92 40.03 -33.77
C LEU A 154 4.59 40.35 -33.07
N ARG A 155 4.05 39.42 -32.27
CA ARG A 155 2.70 39.48 -31.67
C ARG A 155 1.60 39.68 -32.73
N GLU A 156 1.71 38.91 -33.81
CA GLU A 156 0.68 38.80 -34.84
C GLU A 156 -0.18 37.56 -34.57
N GLU A 157 -1.49 37.69 -34.71
CA GLU A 157 -2.41 36.56 -34.52
C GLU A 157 -2.24 35.52 -35.63
N PHE A 158 -2.38 34.24 -35.24
CA PHE A 158 -2.38 33.12 -36.16
C PHE A 158 -3.47 32.10 -35.79
N PRO A 159 -4.01 31.39 -36.80
CA PRO A 159 -5.04 30.39 -36.57
C PRO A 159 -4.46 29.14 -35.90
N VAL A 160 -5.14 28.64 -34.88
CA VAL A 160 -4.76 27.43 -34.12
C VAL A 160 -5.03 26.15 -34.92
N PHE A 161 -6.10 26.13 -35.71
CA PHE A 161 -6.57 24.99 -36.50
C PHE A 161 -6.80 25.39 -37.96
N SER A 162 -7.30 24.46 -38.79
CA SER A 162 -7.76 24.82 -40.13
C SER A 162 -9.00 25.71 -40.07
N SER A 163 -9.29 26.45 -41.15
CA SER A 163 -10.39 27.43 -41.18
C SER A 163 -11.76 26.87 -40.79
N CYS A 164 -12.01 25.58 -41.06
CA CYS A 164 -13.12 24.81 -40.53
C CYS A 164 -12.54 23.60 -39.79
N PRO A 165 -12.31 23.70 -38.46
CA PRO A 165 -11.49 22.74 -37.73
C PRO A 165 -12.01 21.31 -37.87
N GLN A 166 -11.10 20.39 -38.22
CA GLN A 166 -11.39 18.98 -38.39
C GLN A 166 -10.81 18.15 -37.26
N VAL A 167 -11.41 16.99 -36.99
CA VAL A 167 -10.85 16.02 -36.05
C VAL A 167 -9.43 15.64 -36.48
N GLY A 168 -8.46 15.89 -35.60
CA GLY A 168 -7.03 15.68 -35.87
C GLY A 168 -6.23 16.94 -36.19
N ASP A 169 -6.88 18.09 -36.40
CA ASP A 169 -6.18 19.38 -36.44
C ASP A 169 -5.49 19.63 -35.11
N ALA A 170 -4.24 20.09 -35.15
CA ALA A 170 -3.44 20.22 -33.94
C ALA A 170 -2.54 21.47 -33.92
N LEU A 171 -2.51 22.11 -32.75
CA LEU A 171 -1.49 23.08 -32.34
C LEU A 171 -0.42 22.35 -31.55
N TYR A 172 0.84 22.52 -31.94
CA TYR A 172 2.01 21.97 -31.28
C TYR A 172 2.75 23.08 -30.53
N ILE A 173 3.03 22.83 -29.26
CA ILE A 173 3.66 23.75 -28.32
C ILE A 173 5.00 23.14 -27.91
N GLY A 174 6.09 23.78 -28.33
CA GLY A 174 7.45 23.34 -28.05
C GLY A 174 7.98 23.97 -26.77
N LEU A 175 8.08 23.17 -25.71
CA LEU A 175 8.73 23.56 -24.46
C LEU A 175 10.25 23.47 -24.58
N THR A 176 10.94 24.36 -23.86
CA THR A 176 12.42 24.40 -23.77
C THR A 176 13.04 23.12 -23.23
N GLN A 177 12.32 22.41 -22.35
CA GLN A 177 12.73 21.13 -21.78
C GLN A 177 11.52 20.27 -21.40
N ALA A 178 11.78 18.98 -21.19
CA ALA A 178 10.75 18.02 -20.79
C ALA A 178 10.26 18.29 -19.37
N ALA A 179 8.96 18.08 -19.14
CA ALA A 179 8.27 18.37 -17.88
C ALA A 179 7.47 17.15 -17.40
N SER A 180 8.13 15.99 -17.33
CA SER A 180 7.52 14.76 -16.80
C SER A 180 7.11 14.96 -15.35
N HIS A 181 5.94 14.40 -14.99
CA HIS A 181 5.35 14.51 -13.65
C HIS A 181 5.18 15.96 -13.14
N CYS A 182 5.05 16.94 -14.04
CA CYS A 182 4.92 18.34 -13.69
C CYS A 182 3.51 18.88 -13.94
N PHE A 183 3.17 19.95 -13.21
CA PHE A 183 2.04 20.80 -13.51
C PHE A 183 2.52 21.96 -14.38
N VAL A 184 1.99 22.07 -15.60
CA VAL A 184 2.38 23.11 -16.56
C VAL A 184 1.18 23.97 -16.88
N ARG A 185 1.35 25.28 -16.77
CA ARG A 185 0.40 26.29 -17.21
C ARG A 185 0.76 26.71 -18.62
N LEU A 186 -0.22 26.68 -19.52
CA LEU A 186 -0.15 27.33 -20.82
C LEU A 186 -0.92 28.65 -20.73
N VAL A 187 -0.24 29.76 -20.93
CA VAL A 187 -0.86 31.09 -21.00
C VAL A 187 -1.17 31.38 -22.45
N ILE A 188 -2.45 31.43 -22.80
CA ILE A 188 -2.93 31.73 -24.15
C ILE A 188 -3.29 33.21 -24.20
N ALA A 189 -2.69 33.95 -25.13
CA ALA A 189 -3.01 35.35 -25.39
C ALA A 189 -3.74 35.51 -26.72
N SER A 190 -4.77 36.36 -26.75
CA SER A 190 -5.55 36.73 -27.94
C SER A 190 -5.99 38.20 -27.83
N ASN A 191 -6.09 38.94 -28.95
CA ASN A 191 -6.52 40.34 -28.97
C ASN A 191 -8.04 40.51 -28.87
N SER A 192 -8.81 39.46 -29.16
CA SER A 192 -10.27 39.54 -29.29
C SER A 192 -10.97 38.68 -28.24
N ASP A 193 -12.01 39.22 -27.59
CA ASP A 193 -12.84 38.47 -26.64
C ASP A 193 -13.91 37.60 -27.34
N VAL A 194 -13.94 37.56 -28.68
CA VAL A 194 -14.92 36.83 -29.47
C VAL A 194 -14.36 36.54 -30.86
N GLU A 195 -14.14 35.26 -31.21
CA GLU A 195 -14.39 34.72 -32.59
C GLU A 195 -14.26 33.18 -32.74
N GLY A 196 -14.73 32.41 -31.75
CA GLY A 196 -15.12 31.01 -31.95
C GLY A 196 -16.62 30.85 -31.78
N ILE A 197 -17.39 30.94 -32.86
CA ILE A 197 -18.83 30.70 -32.79
C ILE A 197 -19.05 29.19 -32.66
N GLY A 198 -19.82 28.77 -31.65
CA GLY A 198 -20.38 27.42 -31.61
C GLY A 198 -19.67 26.39 -30.73
N VAL A 199 -18.67 26.74 -29.91
CA VAL A 199 -18.13 25.81 -28.89
C VAL A 199 -18.71 26.12 -27.51
N ASP A 200 -18.98 25.09 -26.71
CA ASP A 200 -19.28 25.25 -25.29
C ASP A 200 -17.98 25.55 -24.52
N PRO A 201 -17.81 26.75 -23.94
CA PRO A 201 -16.60 27.12 -23.21
C PRO A 201 -16.26 26.19 -22.05
N LEU A 202 -17.24 25.46 -21.51
CA LEU A 202 -17.05 24.53 -20.40
C LEU A 202 -16.75 23.09 -20.88
N ASN A 203 -16.91 22.81 -22.17
CA ASN A 203 -16.69 21.48 -22.74
C ASN A 203 -16.21 21.57 -24.20
N PRO A 204 -15.00 22.10 -24.45
CA PRO A 204 -14.47 22.21 -25.80
C PRO A 204 -14.04 20.85 -26.37
N PRO A 205 -14.21 20.60 -27.69
CA PRO A 205 -13.90 19.32 -28.31
C PRO A 205 -12.40 19.19 -28.66
N TYR A 206 -11.53 19.40 -27.67
CA TYR A 206 -10.09 19.16 -27.81
C TYR A 206 -9.55 18.36 -26.62
N ILE A 207 -8.41 17.72 -26.83
CA ILE A 207 -7.57 17.18 -25.74
C ILE A 207 -6.15 17.72 -25.86
N VAL A 208 -5.42 17.70 -24.74
CA VAL A 208 -3.99 17.99 -24.75
C VAL A 208 -3.23 16.68 -24.58
N GLU A 209 -2.20 16.49 -25.40
CA GLU A 209 -1.33 15.32 -25.34
C GLU A 209 0.14 15.75 -25.23
N ALA A 210 0.92 14.97 -24.49
CA ALA A 210 2.37 15.10 -24.40
C ALA A 210 3.06 13.95 -25.14
N TRP A 211 4.19 14.22 -25.78
CA TRP A 211 4.99 13.17 -26.40
C TRP A 211 5.80 12.40 -25.36
N ASP A 212 5.56 11.10 -25.21
CA ASP A 212 6.23 10.24 -24.21
C ASP A 212 7.52 9.56 -24.74
N GLY A 213 7.87 9.79 -26.00
CA GLY A 213 8.99 9.13 -26.69
C GLY A 213 8.56 8.00 -27.64
N GLN A 214 7.38 7.43 -27.46
CA GLN A 214 6.84 6.35 -28.29
C GLN A 214 5.49 6.74 -28.92
N LYS A 215 4.63 7.41 -28.18
CA LYS A 215 3.28 7.82 -28.58
C LYS A 215 2.90 9.15 -27.94
N TRP A 216 1.76 9.67 -28.37
CA TRP A 216 1.10 10.79 -27.72
C TRP A 216 0.28 10.27 -26.54
N GLY A 217 0.63 10.69 -25.33
CA GLY A 217 -0.08 10.38 -24.10
C GLY A 217 -1.02 11.53 -23.72
N LYS A 218 -2.26 11.22 -23.35
CA LYS A 218 -3.23 12.23 -22.90
C LYS A 218 -2.78 12.89 -21.61
N SER A 219 -2.65 14.22 -21.62
CA SER A 219 -2.42 15.05 -20.45
C SER A 219 -3.74 15.40 -19.79
N ARG A 220 -3.78 15.43 -18.45
CA ARG A 220 -4.98 15.78 -17.71
C ARG A 220 -5.09 17.30 -17.61
N ILE A 221 -6.16 17.88 -18.15
CA ILE A 221 -6.50 19.29 -17.95
C ILE A 221 -7.04 19.46 -16.52
N LEU A 222 -6.41 20.31 -15.73
CA LEU A 222 -6.80 20.66 -14.37
C LEU A 222 -7.81 21.82 -14.37
N SER A 223 -7.57 22.81 -15.22
CA SER A 223 -8.48 23.94 -15.47
C SER A 223 -8.23 24.52 -16.87
N ASP A 224 -9.27 25.08 -17.47
CA ASP A 224 -9.20 25.84 -18.72
C ASP A 224 -10.08 27.09 -18.60
N ASP A 225 -9.45 28.26 -18.55
CA ASP A 225 -10.13 29.55 -18.47
C ASP A 225 -10.29 30.21 -19.85
N THR A 226 -9.70 29.64 -20.90
CA THR A 226 -9.68 30.17 -22.28
C THR A 226 -11.02 30.00 -23.00
N GLY A 227 -11.94 29.22 -22.44
CA GLY A 227 -13.25 28.97 -23.03
C GLY A 227 -13.17 28.27 -24.39
N GLY A 228 -12.28 27.28 -24.51
CA GLY A 228 -12.04 26.60 -25.78
C GLY A 228 -11.07 27.33 -26.70
N LEU A 229 -10.07 28.02 -26.15
CA LEU A 229 -9.10 28.87 -26.86
C LEU A 229 -9.68 30.16 -27.47
N ASN A 230 -10.87 30.58 -27.04
CA ASN A 230 -11.60 31.70 -27.64
C ASN A 230 -11.31 33.07 -27.00
N ARG A 231 -10.58 33.08 -25.88
CA ARG A 231 -10.15 34.29 -25.18
C ARG A 231 -8.81 34.05 -24.50
N SER A 232 -8.18 35.14 -24.10
CA SER A 232 -6.99 35.07 -23.26
C SER A 232 -7.30 34.35 -21.94
N GLY A 233 -6.42 33.44 -21.53
CA GLY A 233 -6.63 32.63 -20.34
C GLY A 233 -5.54 31.58 -20.14
N ASN A 234 -5.71 30.77 -19.10
CA ASN A 234 -4.75 29.74 -18.73
C ASN A 234 -5.34 28.35 -18.93
N ILE A 235 -4.49 27.43 -19.37
CA ILE A 235 -4.77 26.00 -19.36
C ILE A 235 -3.75 25.34 -18.45
N ASP A 236 -4.20 24.83 -17.30
CA ASP A 236 -3.33 24.13 -16.36
C ASP A 236 -3.40 22.62 -16.63
N LEU A 237 -2.24 22.00 -16.78
CA LEU A 237 -2.10 20.62 -17.21
C LEU A 237 -1.29 19.82 -16.20
N SER A 238 -1.67 18.57 -15.98
CA SER A 238 -0.83 17.57 -15.35
C SER A 238 -0.26 16.64 -16.41
N ILE A 239 1.07 16.64 -16.52
CA ILE A 239 1.82 15.84 -17.48
C ILE A 239 2.37 14.62 -16.76
N SER A 240 2.15 13.42 -17.33
CA SER A 240 2.69 12.18 -16.77
C SER A 240 4.10 11.92 -17.29
N GLU A 241 4.24 11.60 -18.57
CA GLU A 241 5.52 11.35 -19.24
C GLU A 241 5.73 12.39 -20.33
N HIS A 242 6.97 12.89 -20.46
CA HIS A 242 7.31 13.88 -21.47
C HIS A 242 8.78 13.77 -21.88
N VAL A 243 9.05 13.73 -23.19
CA VAL A 243 10.40 13.64 -23.75
C VAL A 243 10.54 14.59 -24.94
N ALA A 244 11.74 15.15 -25.12
CA ALA A 244 12.07 15.95 -26.29
C ALA A 244 12.12 15.12 -27.58
N SER A 245 11.67 15.70 -28.69
CA SER A 245 11.69 15.07 -30.01
C SER A 245 11.80 16.11 -31.13
N THR A 246 12.11 15.66 -32.34
CA THR A 246 12.16 16.52 -33.53
C THR A 246 10.86 16.39 -34.32
N ILE A 247 10.06 17.46 -34.33
CA ILE A 247 8.78 17.54 -35.06
C ILE A 247 8.80 18.79 -35.94
N GLY A 248 8.35 18.67 -37.20
CA GLY A 248 8.36 19.80 -38.13
C GLY A 248 9.74 20.40 -38.37
N GLY A 249 10.82 19.63 -38.16
CA GLY A 249 12.20 20.10 -38.27
C GLY A 249 12.74 20.83 -37.02
N VAL A 250 11.95 20.93 -35.95
CA VAL A 250 12.30 21.62 -34.70
C VAL A 250 12.44 20.62 -33.55
N HIS A 251 13.53 20.73 -32.77
CA HIS A 251 13.76 19.91 -31.58
C HIS A 251 13.27 20.64 -30.32
N ALA A 252 12.24 20.09 -29.68
CA ALA A 252 11.64 20.63 -28.46
C ALA A 252 10.93 19.51 -27.68
N ALA A 253 10.50 19.80 -26.44
CA ALA A 253 9.60 18.93 -25.69
C ALA A 253 8.15 19.29 -26.04
N TRP A 254 7.51 18.44 -26.83
CA TRP A 254 6.26 18.78 -27.51
C TRP A 254 5.02 18.40 -26.72
N LEU A 255 4.17 19.40 -26.50
CA LEU A 255 2.76 19.24 -26.22
C LEU A 255 1.97 19.49 -27.51
N ARG A 256 0.80 18.87 -27.64
CA ARG A 256 -0.14 19.24 -28.70
C ARG A 256 -1.56 19.36 -28.17
N ILE A 257 -2.28 20.36 -28.64
CA ILE A 257 -3.72 20.50 -28.48
C ILE A 257 -4.34 19.99 -29.78
N ILE A 258 -5.15 18.94 -29.71
CA ILE A 258 -5.73 18.26 -30.87
C ILE A 258 -7.26 18.25 -30.79
N VAL A 259 -7.91 18.57 -31.91
CA VAL A 259 -9.37 18.49 -32.06
C VAL A 259 -9.81 17.02 -32.08
N VAL A 260 -10.82 16.68 -31.29
CA VAL A 260 -11.37 15.32 -31.18
C VAL A 260 -12.82 15.26 -31.65
N GLU A 261 -13.32 14.04 -31.87
CA GLU A 261 -14.75 13.82 -32.15
C GLU A 261 -15.61 14.36 -30.99
N THR A 262 -16.69 15.05 -31.35
CA THR A 262 -17.67 15.55 -30.39
C THR A 262 -18.46 14.39 -29.78
N VAL A 263 -18.70 14.46 -28.46
CA VAL A 263 -19.46 13.42 -27.75
C VAL A 263 -20.85 13.94 -27.40
N GLY A 264 -21.89 13.20 -27.83
CA GLY A 264 -23.28 13.51 -27.49
C GLY A 264 -23.76 14.83 -28.11
N SER A 265 -24.16 15.79 -27.26
CA SER A 265 -24.63 17.12 -27.67
C SER A 265 -23.54 18.20 -27.68
N GLN A 266 -22.27 17.82 -27.54
CA GLN A 266 -21.14 18.73 -27.57
C GLN A 266 -21.02 19.39 -28.96
N PRO A 267 -20.97 20.72 -29.05
CA PRO A 267 -20.92 21.38 -30.34
C PRO A 267 -19.47 21.48 -30.86
N ALA A 268 -19.30 21.39 -32.18
CA ALA A 268 -18.00 21.44 -32.84
C ALA A 268 -17.54 22.88 -33.09
N TYR A 269 -16.23 23.08 -33.29
CA TYR A 269 -15.71 24.35 -33.78
C TYR A 269 -16.29 24.69 -35.16
N LEU A 270 -16.88 25.89 -35.31
CA LEU A 270 -17.33 26.38 -36.62
C LEU A 270 -16.26 27.23 -37.32
N SER A 271 -15.43 27.93 -36.55
CA SER A 271 -14.28 28.73 -36.99
C SER A 271 -13.06 28.38 -36.16
N THR A 272 -11.85 28.52 -36.75
CA THR A 272 -10.61 28.40 -35.98
C THR A 272 -10.48 29.55 -34.97
N PRO A 273 -10.08 29.27 -33.72
CA PRO A 273 -9.59 30.30 -32.83
C PRO A 273 -8.31 30.91 -33.38
N GLU A 274 -8.10 32.20 -33.10
CA GLU A 274 -6.87 32.92 -33.40
C GLU A 274 -6.19 33.36 -32.09
N ILE A 275 -4.89 33.12 -32.02
CA ILE A 275 -4.07 33.44 -30.84
C ILE A 275 -2.86 34.26 -31.25
N LEU A 276 -2.42 35.14 -30.36
CA LEU A 276 -1.18 35.91 -30.51
C LEU A 276 0.04 35.04 -30.24
N HIS A 277 0.04 34.38 -29.08
CA HIS A 277 1.12 33.54 -28.63
C HIS A 277 0.71 32.64 -27.48
N VAL A 278 1.56 31.63 -27.24
CA VAL A 278 1.50 30.76 -26.07
C VAL A 278 2.78 30.97 -25.25
N GLU A 279 2.63 31.11 -23.94
CA GLU A 279 3.71 30.98 -22.95
C GLU A 279 3.46 29.73 -22.11
N ALA A 280 4.52 29.19 -21.51
CA ALA A 280 4.41 28.01 -20.67
C ALA A 280 5.23 28.19 -19.41
N ASP A 281 4.64 27.88 -18.25
CA ASP A 281 5.30 27.94 -16.95
C ASP A 281 5.08 26.63 -16.19
N THR A 282 6.08 26.19 -15.45
CA THR A 282 5.91 25.07 -14.51
C THR A 282 5.37 25.62 -13.18
N LEU A 283 4.23 25.09 -12.75
CA LEU A 283 3.59 25.45 -11.47
C LEU A 283 4.05 24.56 -10.32
N GLY A 284 4.61 23.39 -10.61
CA GLY A 284 4.96 22.40 -9.61
C GLY A 284 5.19 21.02 -10.21
N GLY A 285 5.25 20.01 -9.35
CA GLY A 285 5.32 18.62 -9.79
C GLY A 285 4.90 17.62 -8.73
N VAL A 286 4.82 16.36 -9.14
CA VAL A 286 4.37 15.26 -8.30
C VAL A 286 5.46 14.20 -8.22
N ILE A 287 5.78 13.76 -7.01
CA ILE A 287 6.75 12.71 -6.75
C ILE A 287 6.21 11.74 -5.69
N ASP A 288 6.64 10.48 -5.76
CA ASP A 288 6.33 9.49 -4.74
C ASP A 288 7.17 9.74 -3.48
N ALA A 289 6.51 9.63 -2.34
CA ALA A 289 7.11 9.63 -1.02
C ALA A 289 6.65 8.40 -0.24
N ALA A 290 7.52 7.88 0.63
CA ALA A 290 7.23 6.74 1.48
C ALA A 290 7.27 7.13 2.95
N HIS A 291 6.39 6.55 3.78
CA HIS A 291 6.36 6.71 5.24
C HIS A 291 7.63 6.12 5.84
N SER A 292 8.67 6.94 5.88
CA SER A 292 10.01 6.57 6.30
C SER A 292 10.78 7.81 6.73
N GLU A 293 11.64 7.63 7.72
CA GLU A 293 12.56 8.66 8.19
C GLU A 293 14.00 8.18 7.95
N PRO A 294 14.82 8.96 7.22
CA PRO A 294 16.22 8.61 7.01
C PRO A 294 17.04 8.91 8.26
N ILE A 295 17.77 7.90 8.73
CA ILE A 295 18.84 8.05 9.71
C ILE A 295 20.16 8.02 8.97
N GLU A 296 21.00 9.04 9.17
CA GLU A 296 22.25 9.21 8.45
C GLU A 296 23.45 9.19 9.39
N ASN A 297 24.57 8.66 8.89
CA ASN A 297 25.87 8.64 9.55
C ASN A 297 25.84 8.08 10.99
N GLU A 298 25.01 7.06 11.24
CA GLU A 298 25.00 6.41 12.55
C GLU A 298 26.32 5.67 12.78
N LEU A 299 26.88 5.81 13.98
CA LEU A 299 28.12 5.17 14.36
C LEU A 299 27.87 4.13 15.46
N LEU A 300 28.18 2.87 15.18
CA LEU A 300 28.06 1.72 16.07
C LEU A 300 29.45 1.18 16.46
N GLY A 301 29.52 0.48 17.59
CA GLY A 301 30.76 -0.14 18.09
C GLY A 301 31.18 0.39 19.47
N PRO A 302 32.42 0.11 19.90
CA PRO A 302 33.48 -0.59 19.16
C PRO A 302 33.21 -2.09 18.96
N CYS A 303 33.71 -2.65 17.86
CA CYS A 303 33.73 -4.09 17.62
C CYS A 303 34.69 -4.78 18.60
N THR A 304 34.32 -6.00 19.02
CA THR A 304 35.15 -6.86 19.86
C THR A 304 36.28 -7.53 19.08
N GLY A 305 36.11 -7.67 17.77
CA GLY A 305 37.03 -8.40 16.89
C GLY A 305 36.90 -9.93 17.00
N THR A 306 35.79 -10.41 17.56
CA THR A 306 35.49 -11.84 17.63
C THR A 306 34.63 -12.29 16.44
N PRO A 307 34.86 -13.47 15.85
CA PRO A 307 34.01 -13.95 14.77
C PRO A 307 32.54 -14.07 15.19
N GLY A 308 31.62 -13.60 14.35
CA GLY A 308 30.20 -13.55 14.68
C GLY A 308 29.79 -12.37 15.58
N ASP A 309 30.64 -11.33 15.69
CA ASP A 309 30.37 -10.12 16.46
C ASP A 309 29.01 -9.50 16.12
N ARG A 310 28.39 -8.84 17.10
CA ARG A 310 27.03 -8.30 16.99
C ARG A 310 26.94 -6.89 17.52
N LEU A 311 26.26 -6.03 16.78
CA LEU A 311 25.94 -4.65 17.15
C LEU A 311 24.43 -4.43 16.99
N HIS A 312 23.89 -3.40 17.63
CA HIS A 312 22.48 -3.03 17.50
C HIS A 312 22.37 -1.58 17.05
N LEU A 313 21.48 -1.33 16.10
CA LEU A 313 21.11 0.01 15.66
C LEU A 313 20.30 0.72 16.77
N SER A 314 20.37 2.05 16.80
CA SER A 314 19.65 2.85 17.80
C SER A 314 18.17 3.08 17.46
N GLN A 315 17.81 3.05 16.18
CA GLN A 315 16.44 3.23 15.70
C GLN A 315 15.94 1.97 14.98
N VAL A 316 14.81 1.45 15.45
CA VAL A 316 14.14 0.25 14.94
C VAL A 316 12.63 0.42 15.07
N PRO A 317 11.81 -0.31 14.31
CA PRO A 317 12.18 -1.21 13.21
C PRO A 317 12.57 -0.45 11.92
N LEU A 318 13.36 -1.12 11.08
CA LEU A 318 13.72 -0.64 9.75
C LEU A 318 12.62 -0.96 8.75
N VAL A 319 12.41 -0.06 7.79
CA VAL A 319 11.48 -0.30 6.68
C VAL A 319 12.01 -1.41 5.77
N ALA A 320 11.12 -2.27 5.26
CA ALA A 320 11.45 -3.30 4.30
C ALA A 320 12.15 -2.76 3.02
N GLY A 321 12.88 -3.63 2.31
CA GLY A 321 13.43 -3.30 0.98
C GLY A 321 14.82 -2.64 0.96
N GLN A 322 15.57 -2.69 2.07
CA GLN A 322 16.90 -2.07 2.18
C GLN A 322 18.05 -3.07 2.02
N MET A 323 17.95 -3.99 1.06
CA MET A 323 18.98 -5.02 0.83
C MET A 323 20.26 -4.48 0.19
N SER A 324 20.18 -3.35 -0.52
CA SER A 324 21.33 -2.66 -1.11
C SER A 324 22.09 -1.77 -0.11
N MET A 325 21.73 -1.80 1.18
CA MET A 325 22.40 -1.04 2.22
C MET A 325 23.85 -1.53 2.40
N GLU A 326 24.76 -0.58 2.52
CA GLU A 326 26.16 -0.83 2.85
C GLU A 326 26.51 -0.23 4.21
N ILE A 327 27.53 -0.79 4.86
CA ILE A 327 28.12 -0.22 6.07
C ILE A 327 29.61 0.02 5.82
N GLU A 328 30.19 0.93 6.58
CA GLU A 328 31.61 1.22 6.53
C GLU A 328 32.24 0.86 7.87
N VAL A 329 33.25 0.00 7.85
CA VAL A 329 33.98 -0.40 9.05
C VAL A 329 35.34 0.26 9.04
N SER A 330 35.67 0.96 10.14
CA SER A 330 36.96 1.62 10.29
C SER A 330 38.07 0.57 10.47
N GLY A 331 39.20 0.77 9.79
CA GLY A 331 40.43 0.03 10.04
C GLY A 331 41.66 0.94 9.98
N VAL A 332 42.85 0.34 10.10
CA VAL A 332 44.13 1.08 10.12
C VAL A 332 44.36 1.97 8.90
N ARG A 333 43.81 1.59 7.74
CA ARG A 333 43.99 2.31 6.46
C ARG A 333 42.80 3.21 6.08
N GLY A 334 41.85 3.40 6.99
CA GLY A 334 40.62 4.15 6.77
C GLY A 334 39.38 3.28 6.78
N TRP A 335 38.29 3.81 6.24
CA TRP A 335 36.99 3.15 6.18
C TRP A 335 36.93 2.15 5.03
N THR A 336 36.30 1.01 5.28
CA THR A 336 36.10 -0.02 4.27
C THR A 336 34.64 -0.39 4.18
N THR A 337 34.12 -0.46 2.96
CA THR A 337 32.73 -0.83 2.70
C THR A 337 32.51 -2.33 2.88
N TRP A 338 31.39 -2.69 3.50
CA TRP A 338 30.89 -4.04 3.67
C TRP A 338 29.50 -4.14 3.07
N THR A 339 29.21 -5.27 2.44
CA THR A 339 27.98 -5.51 1.68
C THR A 339 27.01 -6.36 2.50
N ARG A 340 25.73 -6.01 2.46
CA ARG A 340 24.68 -6.79 3.11
C ARG A 340 24.40 -8.08 2.35
N VAL A 341 24.24 -9.17 3.08
CA VAL A 341 23.80 -10.47 2.54
C VAL A 341 22.64 -11.02 3.36
N GLU A 342 21.82 -11.90 2.79
CA GLU A 342 20.73 -12.57 3.51
C GLU A 342 21.25 -13.61 4.52
N SER A 343 22.31 -14.31 4.11
CA SER A 343 22.96 -15.39 4.84
C SER A 343 24.44 -15.44 4.51
N PHE A 344 25.25 -15.94 5.45
CA PHE A 344 26.68 -16.14 5.25
C PHE A 344 27.03 -17.45 4.52
N ALA A 345 26.05 -18.26 4.13
CA ALA A 345 26.27 -19.61 3.58
C ALA A 345 27.22 -19.62 2.36
N GLU A 346 27.15 -18.60 1.52
CA GLU A 346 27.97 -18.45 0.31
C GLU A 346 29.22 -17.57 0.53
N SER A 347 29.36 -16.95 1.71
CA SER A 347 30.46 -16.05 2.02
C SER A 347 31.78 -16.80 2.25
N GLY A 348 32.83 -16.33 1.61
CA GLY A 348 34.22 -16.71 1.88
C GLY A 348 34.79 -16.05 3.15
N PRO A 349 35.92 -16.53 3.68
CA PRO A 349 36.53 -15.99 4.90
C PRO A 349 37.01 -14.53 4.84
N MET A 350 37.23 -14.00 3.64
CA MET A 350 37.70 -12.63 3.40
C MET A 350 36.60 -11.70 2.90
N ASP A 351 35.39 -12.22 2.70
CA ASP A 351 34.28 -11.45 2.16
C ASP A 351 33.75 -10.52 3.24
N ARG A 352 33.71 -9.23 2.92
CA ARG A 352 33.25 -8.18 3.81
C ARG A 352 31.73 -8.12 3.80
N HIS A 353 31.13 -9.15 4.37
CA HIS A 353 29.69 -9.33 4.43
C HIS A 353 29.15 -9.11 5.83
N PHE A 354 27.96 -8.55 5.92
CA PHE A 354 27.20 -8.46 7.16
C PHE A 354 25.75 -8.89 6.92
N VAL A 355 25.09 -9.32 8.00
CA VAL A 355 23.65 -9.61 8.02
C VAL A 355 23.01 -8.62 8.99
N LEU A 356 21.84 -8.11 8.64
CA LEU A 356 21.04 -7.22 9.49
C LEU A 356 19.63 -7.79 9.62
N ASP A 357 19.13 -7.85 10.85
CA ASP A 357 17.74 -8.12 11.17
C ASP A 357 17.00 -6.78 11.30
N GLU A 358 16.08 -6.49 10.38
CA GLU A 358 15.40 -5.19 10.31
C GLU A 358 14.44 -4.91 11.47
N VAL A 359 13.90 -5.95 12.11
CA VAL A 359 12.90 -5.79 13.17
C VAL A 359 13.59 -5.49 14.50
N SER A 360 14.64 -6.25 14.83
CA SER A 360 15.41 -6.09 16.06
C SER A 360 16.56 -5.08 15.94
N GLY A 361 16.95 -4.71 14.71
CA GLY A 361 18.13 -3.89 14.44
C GLY A 361 19.45 -4.57 14.74
N GLN A 362 19.50 -5.90 14.85
CA GLN A 362 20.74 -6.62 15.12
C GLN A 362 21.58 -6.77 13.86
N LEU A 363 22.74 -6.11 13.85
CA LEU A 363 23.79 -6.27 12.85
C LEU A 363 24.75 -7.36 13.30
N ARG A 364 25.08 -8.31 12.41
CA ARG A 364 25.96 -9.44 12.68
C ARG A 364 27.03 -9.58 11.61
N PHE A 365 28.24 -9.96 12.03
CA PHE A 365 29.35 -10.31 11.15
C PHE A 365 29.51 -11.83 10.97
N GLY A 366 30.34 -12.24 10.02
CA GLY A 366 30.55 -13.64 9.66
C GLY A 366 31.06 -14.52 10.82
N PRO A 367 30.44 -15.68 11.09
CA PRO A 367 30.92 -16.60 12.12
C PRO A 367 32.07 -17.50 11.59
N VAL A 368 32.78 -18.13 12.53
CA VAL A 368 33.71 -19.22 12.23
C VAL A 368 33.10 -20.54 12.72
N ILE A 369 32.98 -21.51 11.82
CA ILE A 369 32.42 -22.83 12.11
C ILE A 369 33.53 -23.88 12.09
N ARG A 370 33.53 -24.79 13.07
CA ARG A 370 34.42 -25.96 13.07
C ARG A 370 33.85 -27.04 12.15
N LEU A 371 34.71 -27.55 11.26
CA LEU A 371 34.36 -28.60 10.31
C LEU A 371 34.52 -29.99 10.94
N PRO A 372 33.74 -30.99 10.51
CA PRO A 372 33.83 -32.36 11.02
C PRO A 372 35.23 -32.98 10.89
N GLU A 373 35.97 -32.60 9.86
CA GLU A 373 37.31 -33.12 9.56
C GLU A 373 38.44 -32.44 10.37
N GLY A 374 38.12 -31.59 11.35
CA GLY A 374 39.10 -31.04 12.29
C GLY A 374 39.71 -29.68 11.92
N GLY A 375 39.06 -28.93 11.03
CA GLY A 375 39.43 -27.55 10.67
C GLY A 375 38.40 -26.50 11.12
N SER A 376 38.67 -25.22 10.86
CA SER A 376 37.68 -24.15 11.01
C SER A 376 37.57 -23.33 9.73
N ARG A 377 36.35 -22.96 9.34
CA ARG A 377 36.08 -22.10 8.19
C ARG A 377 35.34 -20.85 8.64
N GLY A 378 35.84 -19.69 8.25
CA GLY A 378 35.13 -18.42 8.37
C GLY A 378 34.11 -18.25 7.25
N TYR A 379 32.95 -17.74 7.59
CA TYR A 379 31.86 -17.41 6.66
C TYR A 379 31.63 -15.90 6.68
N GLY A 380 32.58 -15.16 6.10
CA GLY A 380 32.69 -13.70 6.18
C GLY A 380 33.89 -13.25 7.02
N ALA A 381 34.41 -12.08 6.68
CA ALA A 381 35.49 -11.42 7.40
C ALA A 381 35.05 -11.00 8.80
N THR A 382 36.01 -10.94 9.73
CA THR A 382 35.80 -10.41 11.09
C THR A 382 36.39 -9.00 11.17
N PRO A 383 35.66 -7.99 11.66
CA PRO A 383 36.20 -6.66 11.90
C PRO A 383 37.42 -6.68 12.82
N GLU A 384 38.31 -5.69 12.69
CA GLU A 384 39.40 -5.53 13.65
C GLU A 384 38.87 -5.16 15.04
N PRO A 385 39.52 -5.58 16.13
CA PRO A 385 39.17 -5.13 17.47
C PRO A 385 39.20 -3.59 17.55
N GLN A 386 38.23 -3.00 18.26
CA GLN A 386 38.04 -1.55 18.37
C GLN A 386 37.62 -0.82 17.08
N ALA A 387 37.35 -1.54 15.99
CA ALA A 387 36.76 -0.93 14.81
C ALA A 387 35.39 -0.34 15.12
N MET A 388 35.11 0.85 14.60
CA MET A 388 33.80 1.47 14.57
C MET A 388 33.10 1.13 13.25
N VAL A 389 31.77 1.04 13.29
CA VAL A 389 30.92 0.77 12.13
C VAL A 389 30.07 2.01 11.87
N ARG A 390 30.24 2.64 10.72
CA ARG A 390 29.40 3.74 10.27
C ARG A 390 28.37 3.22 9.29
N ILE A 391 27.11 3.58 9.49
CA ILE A 391 26.02 3.30 8.56
C ILE A 391 25.70 4.63 7.87
N PRO A 392 26.03 4.79 6.57
CA PRO A 392 25.84 6.05 5.87
C PRO A 392 24.38 6.51 5.89
N ARG A 393 23.45 5.59 5.62
CA ARG A 393 22.02 5.86 5.64
C ARG A 393 21.19 4.59 5.79
N TYR A 394 20.12 4.65 6.57
CA TYR A 394 19.05 3.66 6.60
C TYR A 394 17.70 4.33 6.89
N LEU A 395 16.60 3.63 6.60
CA LEU A 395 15.24 4.12 6.76
C LEU A 395 14.53 3.38 7.90
N VAL A 396 13.89 4.15 8.77
CA VAL A 396 13.01 3.64 9.83
C VAL A 396 11.59 4.13 9.65
N GLY A 397 10.63 3.48 10.33
CA GLY A 397 9.22 3.82 10.25
C GLY A 397 8.41 2.73 9.57
N GLY A 398 7.63 3.10 8.57
CA GLY A 398 6.62 2.22 7.98
C GLY A 398 5.44 1.98 8.92
N GLY A 399 4.75 0.86 8.76
CA GLY A 399 3.61 0.54 9.61
C GLY A 399 2.27 1.04 9.10
N LEU A 400 1.20 0.58 9.76
CA LEU A 400 -0.19 0.96 9.46
C LEU A 400 -0.43 2.46 9.66
N ILE A 401 0.30 3.10 10.57
CA ILE A 401 0.21 4.54 10.84
C ILE A 401 0.55 5.40 9.62
N GLY A 402 1.31 4.85 8.66
CA GLY A 402 1.61 5.51 7.40
C GLY A 402 0.41 5.60 6.46
N ASN A 403 -0.66 4.82 6.63
CA ASN A 403 -1.83 4.85 5.75
C ASN A 403 -2.74 6.06 6.09
N VAL A 404 -2.25 7.25 5.79
CA VAL A 404 -2.93 8.52 6.05
C VAL A 404 -3.90 8.91 4.93
N GLU A 405 -4.95 9.64 5.29
CA GLU A 405 -5.98 10.08 4.37
C GLU A 405 -5.50 11.06 3.30
N SER A 406 -6.34 11.29 2.28
CA SER A 406 -6.08 12.36 1.31
C SER A 406 -5.98 13.73 2.00
N ARG A 407 -5.09 14.57 1.49
CA ARG A 407 -4.84 15.97 1.90
C ARG A 407 -4.36 16.16 3.34
N THR A 408 -3.86 15.11 4.00
CA THR A 408 -3.31 15.22 5.36
C THR A 408 -1.82 15.58 5.39
N LEU A 409 -1.05 15.19 4.37
CA LEU A 409 0.38 15.49 4.25
C LEU A 409 0.56 16.89 3.68
N SER A 410 0.62 17.89 4.55
CA SER A 410 0.61 19.31 4.18
C SER A 410 1.74 20.14 4.76
N VAL A 411 2.59 19.56 5.61
CA VAL A 411 3.68 20.27 6.26
C VAL A 411 5.01 19.85 5.66
N LEU A 412 5.67 20.75 4.93
CA LEU A 412 7.04 20.55 4.45
C LEU A 412 8.02 20.75 5.61
N ARG A 413 8.79 19.71 5.96
CA ARG A 413 9.78 19.73 7.05
C ARG A 413 11.16 20.12 6.58
N THR A 414 11.55 19.64 5.39
CA THR A 414 12.78 20.05 4.72
C THR A 414 12.47 21.25 3.84
N SER A 415 12.92 22.45 4.22
CA SER A 415 12.64 23.66 3.44
C SER A 415 13.27 23.59 2.05
N ILE A 416 12.43 23.65 1.02
CA ILE A 416 12.83 23.80 -0.38
C ILE A 416 12.44 25.22 -0.84
N PRO A 417 13.37 26.02 -1.40
CA PRO A 417 13.06 27.36 -1.89
C PRO A 417 11.87 27.38 -2.87
N PHE A 418 11.06 28.43 -2.79
CA PHE A 418 9.93 28.69 -3.69
C PHE A 418 8.77 27.70 -3.64
N ILE A 419 8.82 26.63 -2.85
CA ILE A 419 7.67 25.76 -2.60
C ILE A 419 6.73 26.41 -1.59
N SER A 420 5.47 26.64 -2.00
CA SER A 420 4.42 27.21 -1.14
C SER A 420 3.63 26.13 -0.40
N THR A 421 3.29 25.07 -1.12
CA THR A 421 2.28 24.09 -0.69
C THR A 421 2.75 22.71 -1.06
N VAL A 422 2.58 21.78 -0.12
CA VAL A 422 2.70 20.35 -0.37
C VAL A 422 1.38 19.68 -0.03
N VAL A 423 0.94 18.72 -0.83
CA VAL A 423 -0.32 18.00 -0.57
C VAL A 423 -0.31 16.62 -1.20
N ASN A 424 -0.86 15.63 -0.51
CA ASN A 424 -1.22 14.36 -1.13
C ASN A 424 -2.68 14.39 -1.58
N LEU A 425 -2.99 14.33 -2.88
CA LEU A 425 -4.40 14.30 -3.31
C LEU A 425 -5.06 12.94 -3.09
N GLN A 426 -4.28 11.87 -3.02
CA GLN A 426 -4.74 10.51 -2.75
C GLN A 426 -4.28 10.06 -1.36
N ALA A 427 -5.04 9.18 -0.73
CA ALA A 427 -4.63 8.54 0.52
C ALA A 427 -3.34 7.73 0.32
N ALA A 428 -2.49 7.74 1.33
CA ALA A 428 -1.32 6.89 1.38
C ALA A 428 -1.74 5.43 1.58
N TYR A 429 -0.99 4.50 0.99
CA TYR A 429 -1.36 3.08 0.99
C TYR A 429 -0.14 2.17 1.11
N GLY A 430 -0.36 0.91 1.48
CA GLY A 430 0.68 -0.13 1.49
C GLY A 430 1.48 -0.22 2.79
N GLY A 431 1.24 0.67 3.75
CA GLY A 431 1.85 0.59 5.08
C GLY A 431 1.35 -0.64 5.82
N SER A 432 2.27 -1.41 6.41
CA SER A 432 1.95 -2.55 7.27
C SER A 432 2.96 -2.65 8.40
N ASP A 433 2.49 -3.02 9.59
CA ASP A 433 3.34 -3.15 10.77
C ASP A 433 4.31 -4.33 10.62
N ALA A 434 5.37 -4.31 11.44
CA ALA A 434 6.28 -5.45 11.56
C ALA A 434 5.50 -6.70 11.95
N GLU A 435 5.88 -7.83 11.37
CA GLU A 435 5.29 -9.12 11.70
C GLU A 435 5.49 -9.44 13.19
N THR A 436 4.43 -9.90 13.87
CA THR A 436 4.53 -10.32 15.26
C THR A 436 5.05 -11.74 15.38
N LEU A 437 5.49 -12.15 16.58
CA LEU A 437 5.91 -13.54 16.78
C LEU A 437 4.79 -14.54 16.48
N GLU A 438 3.53 -14.23 16.80
CA GLU A 438 2.40 -15.12 16.51
C GLU A 438 2.19 -15.27 15.00
N ASP A 439 2.31 -14.19 14.24
CA ASP A 439 2.23 -14.23 12.77
C ASP A 439 3.34 -15.13 12.18
N VAL A 440 4.58 -15.01 12.68
CA VAL A 440 5.67 -15.90 12.28
C VAL A 440 5.35 -17.36 12.58
N LYS A 441 4.74 -17.66 13.74
CA LYS A 441 4.37 -19.06 14.09
C LYS A 441 3.37 -19.62 13.07
N GLU A 442 2.38 -18.82 12.66
CA GLU A 442 1.40 -19.20 11.65
C GLU A 442 2.03 -19.37 10.27
N ARG A 443 2.85 -18.40 9.84
CA ARG A 443 3.56 -18.43 8.56
C ARG A 443 4.56 -19.58 8.48
N ALA A 444 5.34 -19.83 9.51
CA ALA A 444 6.31 -20.93 9.54
C ALA A 444 5.62 -22.31 9.42
N ALA A 445 4.44 -22.48 10.01
CA ALA A 445 3.66 -23.71 9.82
C ALA A 445 3.27 -23.92 8.35
N ILE A 446 2.97 -22.84 7.63
CA ILE A 446 2.76 -22.85 6.18
C ILE A 446 4.06 -23.19 5.45
N THR A 447 5.18 -22.55 5.78
CA THR A 447 6.48 -22.79 5.14
C THR A 447 6.89 -24.26 5.27
N VAL A 448 6.83 -24.83 6.47
CA VAL A 448 7.21 -26.22 6.75
C VAL A 448 6.30 -27.20 6.00
N ARG A 449 4.99 -26.92 5.94
CA ARG A 449 4.01 -27.77 5.26
C ARG A 449 4.20 -27.78 3.74
N THR A 450 4.37 -26.59 3.16
CA THR A 450 4.43 -26.41 1.70
C THR A 450 5.85 -26.62 1.16
N GLN A 451 6.87 -26.51 2.00
CA GLN A 451 8.29 -26.51 1.62
C GLN A 451 8.58 -25.51 0.50
N MET A 452 7.87 -24.37 0.48
CA MET A 452 7.94 -23.35 -0.57
C MET A 452 7.60 -23.87 -1.97
N ARG A 453 6.72 -24.88 -2.08
CA ARG A 453 6.25 -25.47 -3.35
C ARG A 453 4.72 -25.50 -3.37
N ALA A 454 4.13 -25.00 -4.45
CA ALA A 454 2.69 -24.90 -4.64
C ALA A 454 2.17 -26.11 -5.43
N VAL A 455 1.87 -27.22 -4.76
CA VAL A 455 1.46 -28.47 -5.43
C VAL A 455 -0.05 -28.66 -5.45
N THR A 456 -0.70 -28.50 -4.30
CA THR A 456 -2.16 -28.62 -4.16
C THR A 456 -2.83 -27.24 -4.17
N ALA A 457 -4.14 -27.16 -4.45
CA ALA A 457 -4.89 -25.91 -4.37
C ALA A 457 -4.69 -25.17 -3.04
N ARG A 458 -4.67 -25.94 -1.93
CA ARG A 458 -4.40 -25.42 -0.60
C ARG A 458 -2.98 -24.88 -0.44
N ASP A 459 -1.97 -25.48 -1.07
CA ASP A 459 -0.60 -24.95 -1.02
C ASP A 459 -0.50 -23.60 -1.76
N TYR A 460 -1.21 -23.44 -2.88
CA TYR A 460 -1.33 -22.15 -3.57
C TYR A 460 -1.99 -21.09 -2.68
N GLU A 461 -3.11 -21.40 -2.02
CA GLU A 461 -3.78 -20.47 -1.11
C GLU A 461 -2.84 -20.01 0.01
N LEU A 462 -2.19 -20.97 0.67
CA LEU A 462 -1.33 -20.68 1.81
C LEU A 462 -0.08 -19.89 1.39
N LEU A 463 0.56 -20.22 0.27
CA LEU A 463 1.74 -19.49 -0.21
C LEU A 463 1.37 -18.08 -0.66
N VAL A 464 0.29 -17.92 -1.42
CA VAL A 464 -0.14 -16.59 -1.89
C VAL A 464 -0.57 -15.70 -0.73
N ALA A 465 -1.19 -16.24 0.31
CA ALA A 465 -1.52 -15.48 1.53
C ALA A 465 -0.27 -14.88 2.21
N THR A 466 0.91 -15.47 2.01
CA THR A 466 2.19 -14.96 2.53
C THR A 466 2.92 -14.03 1.57
N ALA A 467 2.43 -13.87 0.33
CA ALA A 467 3.12 -13.13 -0.72
C ALA A 467 3.07 -11.61 -0.53
N ALA A 468 1.96 -11.07 -0.01
CA ALA A 468 1.81 -9.64 0.25
C ALA A 468 0.90 -9.36 1.46
N PRO A 469 1.28 -8.41 2.37
CA PRO A 469 0.45 -8.04 3.53
C PRO A 469 -0.92 -7.45 3.17
N SER A 470 -1.04 -6.90 1.96
CA SER A 470 -2.28 -6.32 1.42
C SER A 470 -3.32 -7.37 1.04
N ILE A 471 -3.02 -8.67 1.14
CA ILE A 471 -3.96 -9.75 0.83
C ILE A 471 -4.74 -10.10 2.10
N ALA A 472 -6.08 -10.15 2.00
CA ALA A 472 -6.93 -10.61 3.08
C ALA A 472 -7.39 -12.06 2.92
N ARG A 473 -7.80 -12.43 1.71
CA ARG A 473 -8.27 -13.80 1.41
C ARG A 473 -7.76 -14.25 0.05
N VAL A 474 -7.50 -15.55 -0.05
CA VAL A 474 -7.13 -16.22 -1.29
C VAL A 474 -8.03 -17.43 -1.46
N SER A 475 -8.54 -17.63 -2.67
CA SER A 475 -9.27 -18.83 -3.07
C SER A 475 -8.57 -19.44 -4.27
N CYS A 476 -8.24 -20.73 -4.21
CA CYS A 476 -7.61 -21.43 -5.31
C CYS A 476 -8.52 -22.52 -5.86
N ILE A 477 -8.69 -22.50 -7.18
CA ILE A 477 -9.52 -23.44 -7.91
C ILE A 477 -8.61 -24.31 -8.77
N ASP A 478 -8.67 -25.61 -8.54
CA ASP A 478 -7.85 -26.58 -9.25
C ASP A 478 -8.36 -26.91 -10.65
N ALA A 479 -7.50 -27.57 -11.42
CA ALA A 479 -7.75 -28.02 -12.78
C ALA A 479 -9.03 -28.86 -12.91
N THR A 480 -9.31 -29.71 -11.93
CA THR A 480 -10.48 -30.59 -11.87
C THR A 480 -11.78 -29.80 -11.82
N SER A 481 -11.84 -28.82 -10.92
CA SER A 481 -12.98 -27.92 -10.73
C SER A 481 -13.17 -26.96 -11.92
N MET A 482 -12.10 -26.69 -12.67
CA MET A 482 -12.15 -25.91 -13.90
C MET A 482 -12.45 -26.73 -15.16
N GLY A 483 -12.36 -28.06 -15.11
CA GLY A 483 -12.40 -28.91 -16.31
C GLY A 483 -11.25 -28.64 -17.28
N LYS A 484 -10.14 -28.06 -16.81
CA LYS A 484 -8.98 -27.65 -17.62
C LYS A 484 -7.69 -28.22 -17.01
N PRO A 485 -7.23 -29.41 -17.43
CA PRO A 485 -6.01 -30.05 -16.93
C PRO A 485 -4.81 -29.11 -16.97
N GLY A 486 -4.02 -29.11 -15.89
CA GLY A 486 -2.81 -28.27 -15.79
C GLY A 486 -3.07 -26.80 -15.47
N HIS A 487 -4.32 -26.32 -15.42
CA HIS A 487 -4.61 -24.94 -15.04
C HIS A 487 -4.93 -24.81 -13.55
N VAL A 488 -4.45 -23.73 -12.94
CA VAL A 488 -4.78 -23.34 -11.56
C VAL A 488 -5.23 -21.89 -11.58
N LEU A 489 -6.34 -21.59 -10.92
CA LEU A 489 -6.89 -20.24 -10.83
C LEU A 489 -6.85 -19.76 -9.38
N ILE A 490 -6.21 -18.61 -9.16
CA ILE A 490 -6.05 -17.98 -7.86
C ILE A 490 -6.82 -16.68 -7.87
N GLN A 491 -7.81 -16.58 -6.98
CA GLN A 491 -8.61 -15.39 -6.75
C GLN A 491 -8.13 -14.67 -5.48
N VAL A 492 -7.81 -13.38 -5.61
CA VAL A 492 -7.20 -12.59 -4.54
C VAL A 492 -8.17 -11.51 -4.06
N VAL A 493 -8.51 -11.50 -2.77
CA VAL A 493 -9.30 -10.45 -2.11
C VAL A 493 -8.36 -9.55 -1.33
N PRO A 494 -8.30 -8.25 -1.63
CA PRO A 494 -7.44 -7.32 -0.91
C PRO A 494 -7.95 -7.06 0.50
N ARG A 495 -7.06 -6.69 1.40
CA ARG A 495 -7.36 -6.20 2.74
C ARG A 495 -7.88 -4.78 2.61
N VAL A 496 -9.05 -4.56 3.17
CA VAL A 496 -9.74 -3.27 3.14
C VAL A 496 -10.27 -2.90 4.52
N THR A 497 -10.54 -1.62 4.76
CA THR A 497 -11.14 -1.13 6.00
C THR A 497 -12.60 -1.58 6.14
N ARG A 498 -13.21 -1.42 7.34
CA ARG A 498 -14.59 -1.87 7.58
C ARG A 498 -15.67 -1.11 6.81
N ASP A 499 -15.40 0.16 6.48
CA ASP A 499 -16.35 1.07 5.85
C ASP A 499 -16.10 1.21 4.34
N VAL A 500 -15.83 0.09 3.65
CA VAL A 500 -15.72 0.13 2.18
C VAL A 500 -17.11 0.24 1.56
N SER A 501 -17.45 1.46 1.15
CA SER A 501 -18.51 1.72 0.19
C SER A 501 -18.00 1.74 -1.27
N ASP A 502 -16.69 1.90 -1.46
CA ASP A 502 -16.06 2.01 -2.77
C ASP A 502 -15.62 0.64 -3.29
N PHE A 503 -16.25 0.18 -4.36
CA PHE A 503 -15.91 -1.08 -5.00
C PHE A 503 -14.47 -1.12 -5.53
N ASP A 504 -13.90 0.02 -5.92
CA ASP A 504 -12.54 0.07 -6.45
C ASP A 504 -11.50 -0.36 -5.41
N ALA A 505 -11.80 -0.18 -4.11
CA ALA A 505 -10.95 -0.66 -3.03
C ALA A 505 -10.91 -2.20 -2.93
N LEU A 506 -11.91 -2.91 -3.46
CA LEU A 506 -11.99 -4.38 -3.48
C LEU A 506 -11.32 -5.01 -4.70
N GLN A 507 -10.83 -4.19 -5.64
CA GLN A 507 -9.98 -4.66 -6.74
C GLN A 507 -8.51 -4.61 -6.31
N PRO A 508 -7.80 -5.76 -6.30
CA PRO A 508 -6.36 -5.75 -6.16
C PRO A 508 -5.73 -4.96 -7.30
N ARG A 509 -4.76 -4.11 -6.98
CA ARG A 509 -4.01 -3.38 -8.01
C ARG A 509 -3.16 -4.32 -8.85
N GLU A 510 -2.89 -3.93 -10.08
CA GLU A 510 -2.15 -4.76 -11.04
C GLU A 510 -0.72 -5.06 -10.58
N GLU A 511 -0.10 -4.15 -9.81
CA GLU A 511 1.22 -4.33 -9.21
C GLU A 511 1.22 -5.49 -8.22
N VAL A 512 0.19 -5.59 -7.37
CA VAL A 512 0.06 -6.68 -6.38
C VAL A 512 -0.17 -8.02 -7.10
N LEU A 513 -1.02 -8.03 -8.13
CA LEU A 513 -1.22 -9.24 -8.95
C LEU A 513 0.08 -9.69 -9.62
N LYS A 514 0.89 -8.74 -10.11
CA LYS A 514 2.21 -9.01 -10.71
C LYS A 514 3.21 -9.54 -9.68
N GLU A 515 3.22 -8.98 -8.48
CA GLU A 515 4.04 -9.45 -7.36
C GLU A 515 3.70 -10.90 -6.99
N ILE A 516 2.41 -11.23 -6.86
CA ILE A 516 1.94 -12.59 -6.59
C ILE A 516 2.35 -13.55 -7.72
N ARG A 517 2.20 -13.14 -8.99
CA ARG A 517 2.61 -13.95 -10.15
C ARG A 517 4.11 -14.25 -10.10
N ASN A 518 4.95 -13.24 -9.84
CA ASN A 518 6.40 -13.41 -9.70
C ASN A 518 6.79 -14.27 -8.50
N PHE A 519 6.02 -14.19 -7.40
CA PHE A 519 6.24 -15.00 -6.21
C PHE A 519 5.89 -16.48 -6.46
N ILE A 520 4.79 -16.78 -7.16
CA ILE A 520 4.32 -18.16 -7.34
C ILE A 520 5.01 -18.89 -8.50
N ASP A 521 5.49 -18.18 -9.52
CA ASP A 521 6.11 -18.78 -10.72
C ASP A 521 7.33 -19.69 -10.43
N PRO A 522 8.31 -19.32 -9.58
CA PRO A 522 9.41 -20.23 -9.24
C PRO A 522 8.98 -21.38 -8.32
N ARG A 523 7.76 -21.35 -7.78
CA ARG A 523 7.24 -22.31 -6.77
C ARG A 523 6.20 -23.29 -7.32
N ARG A 524 5.73 -23.10 -8.57
CA ARG A 524 4.75 -23.98 -9.22
C ARG A 524 5.42 -25.19 -9.92
N PRO A 525 4.70 -26.29 -10.14
CA PRO A 525 5.13 -27.36 -11.04
C PRO A 525 5.31 -26.84 -12.47
N LEU A 526 6.32 -27.32 -13.19
CA LEU A 526 6.66 -26.87 -14.55
C LEU A 526 5.47 -26.90 -15.54
N GLY A 527 4.58 -27.90 -15.42
CA GLY A 527 3.40 -28.05 -16.28
C GLY A 527 2.14 -27.32 -15.83
N ALA A 528 2.17 -26.60 -14.70
CA ALA A 528 1.02 -25.87 -14.18
C ALA A 528 0.95 -24.46 -14.79
N VAL A 529 -0.18 -24.09 -15.39
CA VAL A 529 -0.48 -22.74 -15.86
C VAL A 529 -1.29 -22.02 -14.78
N VAL A 530 -0.69 -21.03 -14.14
CA VAL A 530 -1.29 -20.30 -13.03
C VAL A 530 -1.91 -19.01 -13.53
N HIS A 531 -3.18 -18.80 -13.20
CA HIS A 531 -3.92 -17.55 -13.44
C HIS A 531 -4.16 -16.87 -12.10
N VAL A 532 -3.84 -15.57 -12.02
CA VAL A 532 -4.06 -14.76 -10.81
C VAL A 532 -4.95 -13.58 -11.21
N GLU A 533 -6.17 -13.54 -10.66
CA GLU A 533 -7.19 -12.55 -11.01
C GLU A 533 -7.99 -12.10 -9.77
N PRO A 534 -8.65 -10.93 -9.80
CA PRO A 534 -9.65 -10.58 -8.79
C PRO A 534 -10.85 -11.55 -8.84
N PRO A 535 -11.53 -11.79 -7.71
CA PRO A 535 -12.81 -12.46 -7.74
C PRO A 535 -13.86 -11.55 -8.39
N LYS A 536 -14.90 -12.17 -8.93
CA LYS A 536 -16.09 -11.44 -9.37
C LYS A 536 -16.96 -11.13 -8.17
N TYR A 537 -17.54 -9.95 -8.17
CA TYR A 537 -18.46 -9.53 -7.12
C TYR A 537 -19.85 -9.36 -7.71
N LEU A 538 -20.85 -9.88 -7.00
CA LEU A 538 -22.25 -9.66 -7.26
C LEU A 538 -22.77 -8.65 -6.23
N GLY A 539 -23.26 -7.52 -6.73
CA GLY A 539 -23.84 -6.49 -5.89
C GLY A 539 -25.16 -6.97 -5.31
N VAL A 540 -25.44 -6.61 -4.07
CA VAL A 540 -26.71 -6.87 -3.41
C VAL A 540 -27.17 -5.61 -2.71
N SER A 541 -28.42 -5.23 -2.96
CA SER A 541 -29.14 -4.22 -2.22
C SER A 541 -30.28 -4.89 -1.45
N VAL A 542 -30.41 -4.53 -0.17
CA VAL A 542 -31.52 -4.98 0.67
C VAL A 542 -32.55 -3.86 0.73
N VAL A 543 -33.78 -4.17 0.35
CA VAL A 543 -34.94 -3.29 0.53
C VAL A 543 -35.71 -3.81 1.73
N ALA A 544 -35.75 -3.05 2.82
CA ALA A 544 -36.36 -3.45 4.08
C ALA A 544 -37.36 -2.40 4.61
N ARG A 545 -38.49 -2.86 5.11
CA ARG A 545 -39.46 -2.05 5.87
C ARG A 545 -39.44 -2.52 7.32
N ILE A 546 -39.08 -1.63 8.24
CA ILE A 546 -38.86 -1.95 9.66
C ILE A 546 -39.76 -1.10 10.56
N ALA A 547 -40.18 -1.64 11.70
CA ALA A 547 -40.90 -0.91 12.74
C ALA A 547 -40.02 -0.75 13.97
N LEU A 548 -40.09 0.41 14.61
CA LEU A 548 -39.23 0.77 15.74
C LEU A 548 -39.93 0.56 17.08
N GLU A 549 -39.14 0.33 18.13
CA GLU A 549 -39.66 0.36 19.51
C GLU A 549 -40.04 1.79 19.93
N PRO A 550 -41.05 1.96 20.81
CA PRO A 550 -41.42 3.27 21.33
C PRO A 550 -40.23 3.99 21.99
N GLY A 551 -39.90 5.18 21.48
CA GLY A 551 -38.79 6.01 21.99
C GLY A 551 -37.42 5.72 21.36
N ALA A 552 -37.32 4.78 20.42
CA ALA A 552 -36.10 4.56 19.64
C ALA A 552 -35.86 5.70 18.62
N SER A 553 -34.60 6.04 18.40
CA SER A 553 -34.21 7.06 17.39
C SER A 553 -34.15 6.44 16.00
N GLN A 554 -35.02 6.91 15.10
CA GLN A 554 -35.06 6.44 13.71
C GLN A 554 -33.71 6.53 13.01
N THR A 555 -33.03 7.69 13.08
CA THR A 555 -31.73 7.89 12.43
C THR A 555 -30.69 6.90 12.91
N ARG A 556 -30.68 6.61 14.21
CA ARG A 556 -29.73 5.67 14.81
C ARG A 556 -30.00 4.23 14.38
N VAL A 557 -31.25 3.79 14.47
CA VAL A 557 -31.61 2.39 14.13
C VAL A 557 -31.39 2.11 12.65
N VAL A 558 -31.74 3.05 11.76
CA VAL A 558 -31.49 2.90 10.32
C VAL A 558 -29.99 2.82 10.02
N ALA A 559 -29.17 3.68 10.63
CA ALA A 559 -27.71 3.64 10.46
C ALA A 559 -27.09 2.35 11.01
N GLU A 560 -27.53 1.88 12.18
CA GLU A 560 -27.08 0.61 12.76
C GLU A 560 -27.52 -0.59 11.91
N ALA A 561 -28.72 -0.55 11.32
CA ALA A 561 -29.21 -1.58 10.41
C ALA A 561 -28.40 -1.68 9.13
N ASP A 562 -28.17 -0.54 8.48
CA ASP A 562 -27.36 -0.46 7.28
C ASP A 562 -25.92 -0.94 7.54
N ALA A 563 -25.31 -0.51 8.65
CA ALA A 563 -23.98 -0.97 9.06
C ALA A 563 -23.93 -2.48 9.34
N ALA A 564 -24.95 -3.04 10.03
CA ALA A 564 -25.02 -4.47 10.33
C ALA A 564 -25.14 -5.33 9.05
N LEU A 565 -25.93 -4.87 8.07
CA LEU A 565 -26.08 -5.55 6.79
C LEU A 565 -24.79 -5.49 5.95
N ARG A 566 -24.14 -4.32 5.88
CA ARG A 566 -22.83 -4.16 5.22
C ARG A 566 -21.77 -5.06 5.86
N SER A 567 -21.67 -5.05 7.18
CA SER A 567 -20.73 -5.89 7.93
C SER A 567 -21.00 -7.38 7.68
N PHE A 568 -22.26 -7.80 7.67
CA PHE A 568 -22.61 -9.21 7.44
C PHE A 568 -22.28 -9.70 6.03
N MET A 569 -22.51 -8.87 5.00
CA MET A 569 -22.18 -9.19 3.61
C MET A 569 -20.72 -8.86 3.24
N HIS A 570 -19.90 -8.44 4.21
CA HIS A 570 -18.54 -8.00 3.93
C HIS A 570 -17.65 -9.16 3.42
N PRO A 571 -16.88 -8.98 2.33
CA PRO A 571 -16.10 -10.05 1.72
C PRO A 571 -14.92 -10.50 2.58
N VAL A 572 -14.40 -9.66 3.49
CA VAL A 572 -13.27 -10.00 4.39
C VAL A 572 -13.70 -10.38 5.81
N GLU A 573 -14.51 -9.55 6.49
CA GLU A 573 -14.87 -9.74 7.91
C GLU A 573 -16.31 -10.25 8.12
N GLY A 574 -17.11 -10.39 7.05
CA GLY A 574 -18.51 -10.77 7.13
C GLY A 574 -18.75 -12.28 7.21
N GLY A 575 -19.90 -12.71 6.72
CA GLY A 575 -20.31 -14.12 6.70
C GLY A 575 -20.82 -14.63 8.06
N TYR A 576 -21.05 -15.94 8.14
CA TYR A 576 -21.62 -16.59 9.32
C TYR A 576 -20.62 -16.75 10.46
N ASP A 577 -19.34 -16.92 10.12
CA ASP A 577 -18.22 -17.18 11.03
C ASP A 577 -17.29 -15.97 11.23
N GLY A 578 -17.60 -14.83 10.59
CA GLY A 578 -16.80 -13.61 10.67
C GLY A 578 -15.50 -13.67 9.87
N LYS A 579 -15.37 -14.61 8.92
CA LYS A 579 -14.16 -14.79 8.08
C LYS A 579 -14.39 -14.36 6.63
N GLY A 580 -15.41 -13.55 6.39
CA GLY A 580 -15.80 -13.05 5.09
C GLY A 580 -16.90 -13.89 4.45
N TRP A 581 -17.69 -13.26 3.57
CA TRP A 581 -18.74 -13.98 2.85
C TRP A 581 -18.18 -15.18 2.07
N PRO A 582 -18.77 -16.39 2.17
CA PRO A 582 -18.28 -17.57 1.47
C PRO A 582 -18.54 -17.51 -0.04
N PHE A 583 -17.55 -17.93 -0.84
CA PHE A 583 -17.64 -17.97 -2.30
C PHE A 583 -18.81 -18.83 -2.79
N GLY A 584 -19.60 -18.28 -3.73
CA GLY A 584 -20.75 -18.97 -4.33
C GLY A 584 -21.89 -19.31 -3.37
N HIS A 585 -21.83 -18.86 -2.13
CA HIS A 585 -22.87 -19.12 -1.16
C HIS A 585 -24.05 -18.15 -1.37
N PRO A 586 -25.30 -18.64 -1.39
CA PRO A 586 -26.45 -17.78 -1.57
C PRO A 586 -26.73 -16.95 -0.32
N LEU A 587 -27.18 -15.71 -0.54
CA LEU A 587 -27.82 -14.91 0.52
C LEU A 587 -29.31 -15.22 0.52
N LEU A 588 -29.83 -15.63 1.68
CA LEU A 588 -31.25 -15.91 1.87
C LEU A 588 -31.89 -14.76 2.65
N LEU A 589 -33.17 -14.52 2.39
CA LEU A 589 -33.97 -13.54 3.12
C LEU A 589 -33.95 -13.79 4.64
N GLY A 590 -33.94 -15.07 5.05
CA GLY A 590 -33.87 -15.47 6.44
C GLY A 590 -32.60 -14.98 7.15
N ASP A 591 -31.47 -14.90 6.45
CA ASP A 591 -30.20 -14.42 7.02
C ASP A 591 -30.27 -12.93 7.33
N VAL A 592 -30.86 -12.16 6.41
CA VAL A 592 -31.07 -10.72 6.55
C VAL A 592 -32.08 -10.43 7.66
N HIS A 593 -33.20 -11.16 7.71
CA HIS A 593 -34.18 -11.06 8.81
C HIS A 593 -33.53 -11.31 10.17
N ALA A 594 -32.74 -12.39 10.30
CA ALA A 594 -32.09 -12.74 11.55
C ALA A 594 -31.06 -11.68 12.00
N ARG A 595 -30.44 -10.97 11.06
CA ARG A 595 -29.51 -9.88 11.36
C ARG A 595 -30.25 -8.61 11.80
N LEU A 596 -31.30 -8.21 11.09
CA LEU A 596 -32.09 -7.03 11.43
C LEU A 596 -32.78 -7.15 12.80
N GLN A 597 -33.32 -8.32 13.13
CA GLN A 597 -34.00 -8.55 14.42
C GLN A 597 -33.10 -8.43 15.65
N ARG A 598 -31.77 -8.42 15.49
CA ARG A 598 -30.82 -8.27 16.61
C ARG A 598 -30.48 -6.82 16.92
N ILE A 599 -31.00 -5.87 16.14
CA ILE A 599 -30.69 -4.45 16.29
C ILE A 599 -31.50 -3.88 17.47
N PRO A 600 -30.84 -3.28 18.48
CA PRO A 600 -31.52 -2.63 19.58
C PRO A 600 -32.46 -1.51 19.10
N GLY A 601 -33.70 -1.50 19.57
CA GLY A 601 -34.70 -0.50 19.19
C GLY A 601 -35.49 -0.80 17.91
N LEU A 602 -35.25 -1.95 17.27
CA LEU A 602 -36.09 -2.48 16.20
C LEU A 602 -37.15 -3.43 16.78
N ALA A 603 -38.43 -3.12 16.59
CA ALA A 603 -39.54 -3.91 17.12
C ALA A 603 -39.84 -5.14 16.25
N TYR A 604 -40.03 -4.95 14.95
CA TYR A 604 -40.21 -6.03 13.98
C TYR A 604 -39.83 -5.60 12.56
N VAL A 605 -39.62 -6.60 11.70
CA VAL A 605 -39.33 -6.41 10.27
C VAL A 605 -40.61 -6.78 9.50
N ASP A 606 -41.19 -5.82 8.77
CA ASP A 606 -42.44 -6.00 8.01
C ASP A 606 -42.17 -6.73 6.68
N VAL A 607 -41.27 -6.16 5.87
CA VAL A 607 -40.92 -6.69 4.54
C VAL A 607 -39.42 -6.61 4.32
N VAL A 608 -38.84 -7.67 3.74
CA VAL A 608 -37.49 -7.65 3.17
C VAL A 608 -37.52 -8.22 1.77
N ARG A 609 -36.78 -7.59 0.86
CA ARG A 609 -36.49 -8.10 -0.48
C ARG A 609 -35.00 -7.95 -0.75
N LEU A 610 -34.45 -8.94 -1.44
CA LEU A 610 -33.07 -8.92 -1.90
C LEU A 610 -33.06 -8.57 -3.38
N VAL A 611 -32.29 -7.57 -3.76
CA VAL A 611 -32.15 -7.10 -5.14
C VAL A 611 -30.70 -7.34 -5.58
N PRO A 612 -30.44 -8.23 -6.54
CA PRO A 612 -29.10 -8.34 -7.13
C PRO A 612 -28.83 -7.08 -7.97
N VAL A 613 -27.61 -6.56 -7.88
CA VAL A 613 -27.17 -5.36 -8.59
C VAL A 613 -25.88 -5.68 -9.33
N ASP A 614 -25.82 -5.34 -10.62
CA ASP A 614 -24.56 -5.37 -11.36
C ASP A 614 -23.72 -4.17 -10.91
N ILE A 615 -22.56 -4.44 -10.31
CA ILE A 615 -21.71 -3.43 -9.69
C ILE A 615 -21.09 -2.50 -10.75
N VAL A 616 -20.90 -2.96 -11.98
CA VAL A 616 -20.27 -2.17 -13.05
C VAL A 616 -21.30 -1.27 -13.73
N THR A 617 -22.49 -1.80 -13.99
CA THR A 617 -23.53 -1.08 -14.74
C THR A 617 -24.55 -0.38 -13.86
N GLY A 618 -24.62 -0.71 -12.57
CA GLY A 618 -25.63 -0.22 -11.63
C GLY A 618 -27.04 -0.78 -11.88
N VAL A 619 -27.19 -1.74 -12.80
CA VAL A 619 -28.51 -2.26 -13.16
C VAL A 619 -29.02 -3.20 -12.07
N HIS A 620 -30.22 -2.90 -11.58
CA HIS A 620 -30.94 -3.74 -10.62
C HIS A 620 -31.62 -4.91 -11.34
N GLY A 621 -31.40 -6.12 -10.84
CA GLY A 621 -32.12 -7.31 -11.25
C GLY A 621 -33.47 -7.47 -10.55
N THR A 622 -34.13 -8.61 -10.77
CA THR A 622 -35.45 -8.88 -10.19
C THR A 622 -35.35 -9.11 -8.67
N PRO A 623 -36.15 -8.39 -7.84
CA PRO A 623 -36.21 -8.64 -6.41
C PRO A 623 -36.70 -10.07 -6.09
N GLY A 624 -36.13 -10.69 -5.07
CA GLY A 624 -36.53 -12.03 -4.63
C GLY A 624 -36.13 -12.36 -3.20
N ASP A 625 -36.39 -13.61 -2.80
CA ASP A 625 -36.11 -14.11 -1.45
C ASP A 625 -34.71 -14.74 -1.33
N LYS A 626 -33.99 -14.82 -2.45
CA LYS A 626 -32.65 -15.41 -2.55
C LYS A 626 -31.85 -14.69 -3.62
N VAL A 627 -30.59 -14.37 -3.32
CA VAL A 627 -29.59 -13.98 -4.31
C VAL A 627 -28.54 -15.09 -4.40
N GLN A 628 -28.38 -15.66 -5.59
CA GLN A 628 -27.43 -16.73 -5.86
C GLN A 628 -26.19 -16.16 -6.55
N ALA A 629 -25.08 -16.10 -5.83
CA ALA A 629 -23.76 -15.86 -6.41
C ALA A 629 -23.35 -17.03 -7.31
N GLY A 630 -22.62 -16.77 -8.40
CA GLY A 630 -21.93 -17.81 -9.14
C GLY A 630 -20.90 -18.51 -8.25
N ALA A 631 -20.49 -19.73 -8.59
CA ALA A 631 -19.63 -20.57 -7.74
C ALA A 631 -18.30 -19.91 -7.30
N ARG A 632 -17.88 -18.84 -7.99
CA ARG A 632 -16.61 -18.12 -7.79
C ARG A 632 -16.82 -16.65 -7.45
N ASP A 633 -18.07 -16.25 -7.20
CA ASP A 633 -18.44 -14.87 -6.98
C ASP A 633 -18.58 -14.62 -5.47
N LEU A 634 -18.22 -13.42 -5.05
CA LEU A 634 -18.46 -12.90 -3.71
C LEU A 634 -19.65 -11.94 -3.75
N LEU A 635 -20.32 -11.76 -2.61
CA LEU A 635 -21.33 -10.73 -2.47
C LEU A 635 -20.68 -9.41 -2.01
N PHE A 636 -21.26 -8.30 -2.48
CA PHE A 636 -20.90 -6.96 -2.03
C PHE A 636 -22.16 -6.13 -1.83
N CYS A 637 -22.25 -5.38 -0.74
CA CYS A 637 -23.42 -4.56 -0.44
C CYS A 637 -23.30 -3.20 -1.13
N VAL A 638 -24.20 -2.90 -2.07
CA VAL A 638 -24.16 -1.67 -2.90
C VAL A 638 -25.08 -0.57 -2.35
N GLY A 639 -25.41 -0.65 -1.06
CA GLY A 639 -26.35 0.26 -0.38
C GLY A 639 -27.71 -0.39 -0.14
N ASN A 640 -28.29 -0.12 1.03
CA ASN A 640 -29.57 -0.67 1.47
C ASN A 640 -30.64 0.42 1.52
N GLU A 641 -31.86 0.08 1.13
CA GLU A 641 -33.02 0.94 1.23
C GLU A 641 -33.85 0.49 2.45
N ILE A 642 -33.81 1.28 3.52
CA ILE A 642 -34.49 0.95 4.77
C ILE A 642 -35.53 2.02 5.05
N GLU A 643 -36.81 1.64 4.92
CA GLU A 643 -37.96 2.48 5.24
C GLU A 643 -38.51 2.13 6.63
N VAL A 644 -38.89 3.14 7.41
CA VAL A 644 -39.51 2.94 8.72
C VAL A 644 -41.01 3.07 8.61
N VAL A 645 -41.73 2.06 9.09
CA VAL A 645 -43.19 2.05 9.16
C VAL A 645 -43.63 2.65 10.49
N GLU A 646 -44.63 3.54 10.46
CA GLU A 646 -45.24 4.16 11.65
C GLU A 646 -46.03 3.18 12.51
#